data_AF-A0A959AV36-F1
#
_entry.id   AF-A0A959AV36-F1
#
_cell.length_a   1.000
_cell.length_b   1.000
_cell.length_c   1.000
_cell.angle_alpha   90.00
_cell.angle_beta   90.00
_cell.angle_gamma   90.00
#
_symmetry.space_group_name_H-M   'P 1'
#
loop_
_entity.id
_entity.type
_entity.pdbx_description
1 polymer ?
#
loop_
_entity_poly.entity_id
_entity_poly.type
_entity_poly.pdbx_seq_one_letter_code
_entity_poly.pdbx_strand_id
1 'polypeptide(L)'
;MIIHKFSKYGLLLMLALLLGSTLMASSHREAPLIANDPLADNTDLYAFRNPRNPRNIVIIANYVPMQLPHGGPNYYSFGENIRYEIHIDNDASKPGDEIIYRFTFSQRNEDPSTFFNIRLGKQNLKTTYRLEKSINGGRTFLPILVNGNVPPPRIGERSISSPVGLNTTYGDLFRAAVRRAHTGENVFCGPVDDPFFVDLGGVFDLGDAPRQDGEARDGLECMNVNAIALEIPIRYLLKKGAGPAEDILDPDYVIGVWASASRPRIRTLEPAGEKFSGDWVQVSRLGMPLTNEAVIPIGMKDYWNSLTPYQELEDDVLDQYFYNPELALYMDDALFGGAVPAFAPLRIQRNSLQSFDFGNGQDGLYGLKGSPAVAGTALDDAIFGNLLLPGPGMPRSVDLWPIFHTGVPNFPPYQLATGKGGNPLAAGKPFINNFLPNGGDMLRLNMAVPPTPRDHPQFSSLGIIQAAVLGLTDPAYNTSSALQFIPNMDGFPNGRRMEDDVTRIELQAVAGVALAAIGLWYDDYTAGSPNPVTQDLVDVLSYSTGVEENDKQFINGFPFVGYPFAGDGECSGVAASASANAVSGSAIGLSAPAAAGQKVMMGNYPNPFHDQTTIRYQVDQPGTVNLSVYDLSGRRLEVLANSWQEAGEYQAEWNASNYPAGVYFLRAESADGKLLQVLKLVKVK
;
A
#
# COMPACT_ATOMS: atom_id res chain seq x y z
N MET A 1 -59.91 -29.89 23.79
CA MET A 1 -59.00 -28.72 23.84
C MET A 1 -58.03 -28.88 22.67
N ILE A 2 -58.34 -28.39 21.46
CA ILE A 2 -58.26 -26.99 21.00
C ILE A 2 -56.80 -26.47 21.09
N ILE A 3 -56.09 -25.97 20.07
CA ILE A 3 -56.27 -25.75 18.62
C ILE A 3 -54.85 -25.47 18.03
N HIS A 4 -54.59 -26.01 16.82
CA HIS A 4 -53.83 -25.53 15.65
C HIS A 4 -52.40 -24.91 15.66
N LYS A 5 -51.60 -25.50 14.75
CA LYS A 5 -50.82 -24.93 13.62
C LYS A 5 -50.02 -23.62 13.81
N PHE A 6 -48.69 -23.71 13.66
CA PHE A 6 -47.83 -22.79 12.89
C PHE A 6 -46.67 -23.63 12.32
N SER A 7 -46.61 -23.93 11.01
CA SER A 7 -46.27 -23.10 9.84
C SER A 7 -44.78 -22.78 9.71
N LYS A 8 -44.13 -23.52 8.81
CA LYS A 8 -43.11 -23.09 7.84
C LYS A 8 -42.54 -21.67 8.02
N TYR A 9 -41.60 -21.45 8.94
CA TYR A 9 -40.62 -20.34 8.89
C TYR A 9 -39.35 -20.66 9.72
N GLY A 10 -38.98 -21.95 9.81
CA GLY A 10 -37.79 -22.39 10.55
C GLY A 10 -36.47 -22.31 9.78
N LEU A 11 -36.46 -21.70 8.59
CA LEU A 11 -35.30 -21.67 7.69
C LEU A 11 -34.99 -20.28 7.10
N LEU A 12 -35.52 -19.21 7.70
CA LEU A 12 -35.39 -17.83 7.16
C LEU A 12 -35.01 -16.77 8.22
N LEU A 13 -34.52 -17.20 9.39
CA LEU A 13 -33.98 -16.31 10.44
C LEU A 13 -32.61 -16.74 10.98
N MET A 14 -31.86 -17.51 10.16
CA MET A 14 -30.41 -17.71 10.26
C MET A 14 -29.68 -17.03 9.08
N LEU A 15 -30.19 -15.88 8.64
CA LEU A 15 -29.62 -15.12 7.52
C LEU A 15 -29.52 -13.60 7.80
N ALA A 16 -29.41 -13.21 9.07
CA ALA A 16 -29.31 -11.79 9.45
C ALA A 16 -28.29 -11.51 10.58
N LEU A 17 -27.28 -12.36 10.71
CA LEU A 17 -26.09 -12.13 11.54
C LEU A 17 -24.85 -12.58 10.77
N LEU A 18 -24.67 -11.99 9.58
CA LEU A 18 -23.38 -11.98 8.91
C LEU A 18 -22.73 -10.61 9.20
N LEU A 19 -21.58 -10.71 9.87
CA LEU A 19 -20.36 -9.96 9.59
C LEU A 19 -20.42 -8.44 9.72
N GLY A 20 -20.04 -7.97 10.91
CA GLY A 20 -19.32 -6.71 11.09
C GLY A 20 -17.88 -6.97 11.54
N SER A 21 -17.21 -7.98 10.97
CA SER A 21 -15.75 -8.07 11.06
C SER A 21 -15.22 -7.24 9.89
N THR A 22 -14.70 -6.06 10.19
CA THR A 22 -13.89 -5.30 9.23
C THR A 22 -12.74 -6.21 8.80
N LEU A 23 -12.82 -6.74 7.59
CA LEU A 23 -11.67 -7.35 6.94
C LEU A 23 -10.70 -6.20 6.66
N MET A 24 -9.53 -6.23 7.27
CA MET A 24 -8.45 -5.30 6.94
C MET A 24 -7.78 -5.85 5.70
N ALA A 25 -8.14 -5.32 4.55
CA ALA A 25 -7.52 -5.72 3.31
C ALA A 25 -6.29 -4.84 3.03
N SER A 26 -5.28 -5.43 2.38
CA SER A 26 -3.87 -5.02 2.48
C SER A 26 -3.24 -4.67 1.14
N SER A 27 -2.62 -3.49 1.07
CA SER A 27 -1.37 -3.21 0.33
C SER A 27 -0.22 -2.71 1.24
N HIS A 28 -0.48 -2.59 2.54
CA HIS A 28 0.33 -1.88 3.54
C HIS A 28 0.07 -2.57 4.89
N ARG A 29 0.22 -3.90 4.87
CA ARG A 29 0.03 -4.95 5.91
C ARG A 29 0.08 -6.30 5.21
N GLU A 30 1.19 -6.56 4.52
CA GLU A 30 1.28 -7.42 3.33
C GLU A 30 0.68 -8.81 3.50
N ALA A 31 0.73 -9.40 4.69
CA ALA A 31 0.20 -10.71 5.03
C ALA A 31 -0.38 -10.75 6.46
N PRO A 32 -1.24 -11.73 6.80
CA PRO A 32 -1.85 -11.83 8.13
C PRO A 32 -0.86 -11.82 9.31
N LEU A 33 0.31 -12.47 9.19
CA LEU A 33 1.31 -12.47 10.27
C LEU A 33 2.06 -11.14 10.37
N ILE A 34 2.51 -10.59 9.24
CA ILE A 34 3.26 -9.32 9.24
C ILE A 34 2.38 -8.14 9.65
N ALA A 35 1.07 -8.24 9.45
CA ALA A 35 0.09 -7.28 9.96
C ALA A 35 0.08 -7.16 11.50
N ASN A 36 0.70 -8.11 12.23
CA ASN A 36 0.94 -8.07 13.68
C ASN A 36 2.39 -7.68 14.04
N ASP A 37 3.25 -7.48 13.04
CA ASP A 37 4.64 -7.06 13.17
C ASP A 37 4.97 -5.91 12.18
N PRO A 38 4.34 -4.74 12.34
CA PRO A 38 4.42 -3.64 11.36
C PRO A 38 5.84 -3.07 11.17
N LEU A 39 6.77 -3.35 12.09
CA LEU A 39 8.15 -2.86 11.95
C LEU A 39 8.92 -3.61 10.84
N ALA A 40 8.52 -4.86 10.55
CA ALA A 40 9.14 -5.72 9.54
C ALA A 40 8.34 -5.74 8.23
N ASP A 41 7.22 -5.05 8.18
CA ASP A 41 6.34 -4.95 7.02
C ASP A 41 7.02 -4.11 5.94
N ASN A 42 7.47 -4.79 4.88
CA ASN A 42 7.79 -4.15 3.61
C ASN A 42 6.48 -3.66 3.00
N THR A 43 6.50 -2.62 2.18
CA THR A 43 5.26 -2.10 1.57
C THR A 43 5.43 -1.87 0.08
N ASP A 44 6.60 -1.37 -0.31
CA ASP A 44 6.90 -1.07 -1.70
C ASP A 44 8.39 -1.18 -2.02
N LEU A 45 8.65 -1.61 -3.25
CA LEU A 45 9.97 -1.55 -3.86
C LEU A 45 9.90 -0.75 -5.15
N TYR A 46 10.82 0.19 -5.30
CA TYR A 46 11.05 0.98 -6.51
C TYR A 46 12.48 0.76 -6.99
N ALA A 47 12.67 0.63 -8.29
CA ALA A 47 13.99 0.56 -8.91
C ALA A 47 13.94 1.26 -10.27
N PHE A 48 14.64 2.38 -10.42
CA PHE A 48 14.61 3.17 -11.64
C PHE A 48 15.95 3.85 -11.91
N ARG A 49 16.17 4.16 -13.19
CA ARG A 49 17.36 4.92 -13.60
C ARG A 49 17.21 6.38 -13.18
N ASN A 50 18.22 6.93 -12.52
CA ASN A 50 18.15 8.29 -12.00
C ASN A 50 17.95 9.31 -13.16
N PRO A 51 16.85 10.08 -13.16
CA PRO A 51 16.53 11.00 -14.27
C PRO A 51 17.49 12.20 -14.36
N ARG A 52 18.19 12.54 -13.27
CA ARG A 52 19.16 13.65 -13.22
C ARG A 52 20.60 13.20 -13.41
N ASN A 53 20.90 11.95 -13.08
CA ASN A 53 22.21 11.35 -13.30
C ASN A 53 22.04 9.93 -13.85
N PRO A 54 21.83 9.77 -15.17
CA PRO A 54 21.53 8.46 -15.79
C PRO A 54 22.67 7.44 -15.71
N ARG A 55 23.79 7.74 -15.03
CA ARG A 55 24.85 6.78 -14.69
C ARG A 55 24.58 6.04 -13.39
N ASN A 56 23.51 6.39 -12.68
CA ASN A 56 23.13 5.82 -11.40
C ASN A 56 21.72 5.22 -11.47
N ILE A 57 21.50 4.21 -10.65
CA ILE A 57 20.20 3.60 -10.36
C ILE A 57 19.76 4.05 -8.97
N VAL A 58 18.47 4.30 -8.80
CA VAL A 58 17.83 4.55 -7.51
C VAL A 58 17.02 3.31 -7.15
N ILE A 59 17.21 2.80 -5.94
CA ILE A 59 16.40 1.73 -5.36
C ILE A 59 15.82 2.24 -4.05
N ILE A 60 14.52 2.07 -3.83
CA ILE A 60 13.80 2.50 -2.63
C ILE A 60 12.97 1.33 -2.13
N ALA A 61 13.19 0.92 -0.88
CA ALA A 61 12.37 -0.05 -0.18
C ALA A 61 11.66 0.66 0.99
N ASN A 62 10.34 0.60 1.00
CA ASN A 62 9.49 1.20 2.03
C ASN A 62 9.11 0.17 3.09
N TYR A 63 9.04 0.63 4.33
CA TYR A 63 8.70 -0.18 5.49
C TYR A 63 7.83 0.62 6.47
N VAL A 64 7.16 -0.09 7.36
CA VAL A 64 6.37 0.51 8.45
C VAL A 64 5.26 1.41 7.87
N PRO A 65 4.17 0.80 7.37
CA PRO A 65 3.10 1.50 6.66
C PRO A 65 2.28 2.46 7.53
N MET A 66 1.45 3.29 6.88
CA MET A 66 0.31 4.00 7.49
C MET A 66 0.67 4.83 8.73
N GLN A 67 1.80 5.53 8.67
CA GLN A 67 2.29 6.29 9.82
C GLN A 67 1.55 7.62 9.95
N LEU A 68 0.61 7.68 10.90
CA LEU A 68 -0.07 8.93 11.24
C LEU A 68 0.94 10.02 11.67
N PRO A 69 0.95 11.21 11.03
CA PRO A 69 1.90 12.28 11.35
C PRO A 69 1.83 12.74 12.82
N HIS A 70 0.63 12.69 13.39
CA HIS A 70 0.30 13.10 14.75
C HIS A 70 0.27 11.93 15.76
N GLY A 71 0.79 10.75 15.38
CA GLY A 71 0.72 9.50 16.17
C GLY A 71 1.59 9.43 17.44
N GLY A 72 1.96 10.58 18.03
CA GLY A 72 2.76 10.63 19.26
C GLY A 72 2.02 10.10 20.51
N PRO A 73 2.68 10.01 21.68
CA PRO A 73 4.02 10.53 22.01
C PRO A 73 5.19 9.61 21.60
N ASN A 74 4.91 8.37 21.19
CA ASN A 74 5.89 7.43 20.65
C ASN A 74 5.66 7.33 19.14
N TYR A 75 6.63 7.76 18.35
CA TYR A 75 6.52 7.80 16.91
C TYR A 75 7.08 6.52 16.28
N TYR A 76 6.69 6.28 15.02
CA TYR A 76 7.16 5.18 14.20
C TYR A 76 8.68 5.23 14.00
N SER A 77 9.30 4.05 13.83
CA SER A 77 10.75 3.93 13.65
C SER A 77 11.11 2.60 12.97
N PHE A 78 12.35 2.47 12.50
CA PHE A 78 12.89 1.18 12.12
C PHE A 78 13.19 0.33 13.36
N GLY A 79 12.96 -0.99 13.28
CA GLY A 79 13.22 -1.91 14.39
C GLY A 79 14.70 -2.24 14.57
N GLU A 80 15.17 -2.29 15.83
CA GLU A 80 16.56 -2.63 16.18
C GLU A 80 16.87 -4.13 16.05
N ASN A 81 15.81 -4.96 16.05
CA ASN A 81 15.85 -6.41 15.98
C ASN A 81 15.33 -6.93 14.62
N ILE A 82 15.51 -6.13 13.57
CA ILE A 82 15.19 -6.48 12.18
C ILE A 82 16.45 -6.34 11.36
N ARG A 83 16.63 -7.28 10.44
CA ARG A 83 17.56 -7.16 9.34
C ARG A 83 16.78 -6.77 8.10
N TYR A 84 17.00 -5.55 7.63
CA TYR A 84 16.46 -5.06 6.37
C TYR A 84 17.52 -5.24 5.29
N GLU A 85 17.14 -5.85 4.17
CA GLU A 85 18.06 -6.14 3.06
C GLU A 85 17.45 -5.74 1.72
N ILE A 86 18.29 -5.17 0.86
CA ILE A 86 18.02 -4.99 -0.57
C ILE A 86 18.97 -5.92 -1.31
N HIS A 87 18.41 -6.80 -2.13
CA HIS A 87 19.08 -7.86 -2.85
C HIS A 87 19.08 -7.53 -4.34
N ILE A 88 20.20 -7.78 -5.00
CA ILE A 88 20.38 -7.48 -6.42
C ILE A 88 21.08 -8.65 -7.09
N ASP A 89 20.39 -9.19 -8.08
CA ASP A 89 20.85 -10.22 -9.00
C ASP A 89 21.30 -9.56 -10.30
N ASN A 90 22.52 -9.85 -10.73
CA ASN A 90 23.06 -9.31 -11.98
C ASN A 90 23.71 -10.36 -12.87
N ASP A 91 23.62 -11.64 -12.51
CA ASP A 91 24.21 -12.71 -13.27
C ASP A 91 23.35 -13.96 -13.23
N ALA A 92 22.44 -14.06 -14.21
CA ALA A 92 21.54 -15.19 -14.29
C ALA A 92 22.18 -16.57 -14.50
N SER A 93 23.51 -16.65 -14.67
CA SER A 93 24.23 -17.92 -14.64
C SER A 93 24.55 -18.42 -13.21
N LYS A 94 24.29 -17.60 -12.20
CA LYS A 94 24.54 -17.90 -10.79
C LYS A 94 23.22 -17.90 -10.01
N PRO A 95 22.95 -18.94 -9.22
CA PRO A 95 21.87 -18.90 -8.25
C PRO A 95 22.18 -17.94 -7.10
N GLY A 96 21.17 -17.16 -6.68
CA GLY A 96 21.28 -16.23 -5.56
C GLY A 96 21.77 -14.83 -5.95
N ASP A 97 21.76 -13.92 -4.99
CA ASP A 97 22.03 -12.50 -5.24
C ASP A 97 23.53 -12.19 -5.21
N GLU A 98 24.09 -11.57 -6.25
CA GLU A 98 25.48 -11.15 -6.24
C GLU A 98 25.75 -10.05 -5.20
N ILE A 99 24.81 -9.12 -5.06
CA ILE A 99 24.97 -7.90 -4.28
C ILE A 99 23.85 -7.80 -3.25
N ILE A 100 24.21 -7.63 -1.98
CA ILE A 100 23.24 -7.45 -0.90
C ILE A 100 23.64 -6.23 -0.07
N TYR A 101 22.72 -5.30 0.11
CA TYR A 101 22.84 -4.19 1.05
C TYR A 101 22.05 -4.52 2.30
N ARG A 102 22.72 -4.50 3.46
CA ARG A 102 22.11 -4.78 4.77
C ARG A 102 22.11 -3.54 5.63
N PHE A 103 20.95 -3.26 6.22
CA PHE A 103 20.74 -2.17 7.15
C PHE A 103 20.44 -2.72 8.54
N THR A 104 21.13 -2.17 9.54
CA THR A 104 20.88 -2.47 10.96
C THR A 104 20.73 -1.17 11.70
N PHE A 105 19.60 -1.01 12.38
CA PHE A 105 19.23 0.22 13.08
C PHE A 105 19.51 0.09 14.58
N SER A 106 19.78 1.22 15.22
CA SER A 106 19.96 1.31 16.67
C SER A 106 19.44 2.63 17.18
N GLN A 107 18.83 2.62 18.35
CA GLN A 107 18.25 3.79 18.99
C GLN A 107 19.01 4.16 20.25
N ARG A 108 19.06 5.48 20.51
CA ARG A 108 19.61 6.03 21.74
C ARG A 108 18.69 7.09 22.31
N ASN A 109 18.39 6.99 23.61
CA ASN A 109 17.70 8.03 24.34
C ASN A 109 18.68 9.13 24.77
N GLU A 110 18.65 10.32 24.15
CA GLU A 110 19.56 11.43 24.48
C GLU A 110 19.16 12.22 25.74
N ASP A 111 17.88 12.21 26.12
CA ASP A 111 17.35 12.82 27.35
C ASP A 111 16.25 11.94 28.00
N PRO A 112 16.63 10.91 28.78
CA PRO A 112 15.66 10.02 29.41
C PRO A 112 14.82 10.68 30.53
N SER A 113 15.04 11.96 30.84
CA SER A 113 14.31 12.67 31.90
C SER A 113 12.98 13.28 31.46
N THR A 114 12.60 13.15 30.18
CA THR A 114 11.38 13.76 29.63
C THR A 114 10.55 12.76 28.83
N PHE A 115 9.24 13.02 28.79
CA PHE A 115 8.32 12.33 27.89
C PHE A 115 8.27 12.97 26.50
N PHE A 116 8.80 14.18 26.31
CA PHE A 116 8.85 14.81 24.98
C PHE A 116 9.88 14.09 24.11
N ASN A 117 9.51 13.76 22.88
CA ASN A 117 10.43 13.13 21.94
C ASN A 117 11.58 14.08 21.56
N ILE A 118 11.34 15.39 21.51
CA ILE A 118 12.37 16.39 21.15
C ILE A 118 12.25 17.60 22.08
N ARG A 119 13.37 18.00 22.69
CA ARG A 119 13.51 19.28 23.41
C ARG A 119 14.98 19.63 23.64
N LEU A 120 15.27 20.92 23.84
CA LEU A 120 16.57 21.44 24.28
C LEU A 120 17.76 20.93 23.44
N GLY A 121 17.57 20.86 22.12
CA GLY A 121 18.58 20.38 21.16
C GLY A 121 18.79 18.87 21.14
N LYS A 122 17.95 18.07 21.82
CA LYS A 122 18.09 16.62 21.95
C LYS A 122 16.88 15.87 21.41
N GLN A 123 17.12 14.64 20.98
CA GLN A 123 16.12 13.68 20.50
C GLN A 123 16.09 12.45 21.41
N ASN A 124 14.93 12.16 21.98
CA ASN A 124 14.66 10.89 22.63
C ASN A 124 14.35 9.84 21.55
N LEU A 125 14.93 8.66 21.71
CA LEU A 125 14.88 7.58 20.69
C LEU A 125 15.50 7.98 19.35
N LYS A 126 16.65 8.68 19.40
CA LYS A 126 17.43 9.01 18.21
C LYS A 126 17.88 7.74 17.50
N THR A 127 17.47 7.60 16.25
CA THR A 127 17.77 6.43 15.44
C THR A 127 19.00 6.66 14.55
N THR A 128 19.88 5.66 14.51
CA THR A 128 21.03 5.60 13.62
C THR A 128 21.08 4.24 12.94
N TYR A 129 21.86 4.12 11.88
CA TYR A 129 22.03 2.85 11.17
C TYR A 129 23.47 2.58 10.77
N ARG A 130 23.74 1.29 10.55
CA ARG A 130 24.91 0.76 9.87
C ARG A 130 24.47 0.16 8.55
N LEU A 131 25.17 0.52 7.47
CA LEU A 131 24.99 -0.05 6.14
C LEU A 131 26.18 -0.95 5.82
N GLU A 132 25.90 -2.19 5.50
CA GLU A 132 26.88 -3.17 5.04
C GLU A 132 26.56 -3.61 3.61
N LYS A 133 27.60 -4.00 2.88
CA LYS A 133 27.49 -4.51 1.52
C LYS A 133 28.15 -5.88 1.41
N SER A 134 27.47 -6.82 0.78
CA SER A 134 28.04 -8.06 0.26
C SER A 134 28.13 -7.99 -1.26
N ILE A 135 29.19 -8.58 -1.81
CA ILE A 135 29.41 -8.73 -3.27
C ILE A 135 29.76 -10.19 -3.62
N ASN A 136 29.40 -11.12 -2.73
CA ASN A 136 29.76 -12.53 -2.83
C ASN A 136 28.65 -13.47 -2.33
N GLY A 137 27.39 -13.15 -2.64
CA GLY A 137 26.26 -14.01 -2.28
C GLY A 137 25.98 -14.04 -0.78
N GLY A 138 26.11 -12.91 -0.09
CA GLY A 138 25.85 -12.81 1.35
C GLY A 138 26.86 -13.54 2.25
N ARG A 139 27.95 -14.09 1.72
CA ARG A 139 28.95 -14.83 2.52
C ARG A 139 29.71 -13.92 3.48
N THR A 140 30.04 -12.71 3.04
CA THR A 140 30.69 -11.69 3.88
C THR A 140 30.05 -10.32 3.67
N PHE A 141 29.94 -9.56 4.75
CA PHE A 141 29.41 -8.21 4.76
C PHE A 141 30.47 -7.22 5.24
N LEU A 142 30.70 -6.17 4.45
CA LEU A 142 31.64 -5.10 4.77
C LEU A 142 30.88 -3.82 5.09
N PRO A 143 31.16 -3.13 6.20
CA PRO A 143 30.53 -1.85 6.50
C PRO A 143 30.96 -0.79 5.49
N ILE A 144 29.99 -0.17 4.82
CA ILE A 144 30.21 0.94 3.87
C ILE A 144 29.77 2.30 4.42
N LEU A 145 28.92 2.29 5.46
CA LEU A 145 28.60 3.45 6.28
C LEU A 145 28.31 3.01 7.71
N VAL A 146 28.86 3.75 8.69
CA VAL A 146 28.60 3.56 10.12
C VAL A 146 28.11 4.88 10.69
N ASN A 147 27.15 4.84 11.61
CA ASN A 147 26.50 6.03 12.17
C ASN A 147 25.81 6.87 11.08
N GLY A 148 25.11 6.19 10.16
CA GLY A 148 24.08 6.83 9.35
C GLY A 148 22.99 7.38 10.27
N ASN A 149 22.49 8.57 9.99
CA ASN A 149 21.47 9.24 10.79
C ASN A 149 20.11 9.10 10.11
N VAL A 150 19.09 8.82 10.92
CA VAL A 150 17.69 8.90 10.51
C VAL A 150 17.16 10.26 10.97
N PRO A 151 16.51 11.07 10.12
CA PRO A 151 15.91 12.32 10.57
C PRO A 151 14.78 12.00 11.57
N PRO A 152 14.53 12.86 12.57
CA PRO A 152 13.45 12.60 13.52
C PRO A 152 12.08 12.66 12.81
N PRO A 153 11.03 12.10 13.43
CA PRO A 153 9.65 12.37 13.00
C PRO A 153 9.40 13.87 12.89
N ARG A 154 8.62 14.28 11.90
CA ARG A 154 8.24 15.69 11.72
C ARG A 154 7.12 16.07 12.69
N ILE A 155 7.44 16.14 13.97
CA ILE A 155 6.45 16.35 15.04
C ILE A 155 5.71 17.69 14.88
N GLY A 156 6.49 18.76 14.68
CA GLY A 156 5.95 20.09 14.49
C GLY A 156 6.96 21.20 14.77
N GLU A 157 6.60 22.44 14.46
CA GLU A 157 7.51 23.60 14.45
C GLU A 157 8.14 23.87 15.83
N ARG A 158 7.42 23.59 16.92
CA ARG A 158 7.97 23.73 18.27
C ARG A 158 9.09 22.73 18.55
N SER A 159 8.96 21.49 18.07
CA SER A 159 9.98 20.46 18.25
C SER A 159 11.15 20.64 17.29
N ILE A 160 10.88 21.06 16.06
CA ILE A 160 11.91 21.16 15.00
C ILE A 160 12.61 22.53 15.03
N SER A 161 11.87 23.60 14.78
CA SER A 161 12.44 24.92 14.45
C SER A 161 12.64 25.84 15.66
N SER A 162 11.98 25.58 16.79
CA SER A 162 12.04 26.49 17.93
C SER A 162 13.35 26.39 18.75
N PRO A 163 13.71 27.44 19.52
CA PRO A 163 14.88 27.42 20.41
C PRO A 163 14.81 26.38 21.54
N VAL A 164 13.60 25.90 21.87
CA VAL A 164 13.40 24.84 22.87
C VAL A 164 13.27 23.45 22.23
N GLY A 165 13.31 23.37 20.90
CA GLY A 165 13.35 22.14 20.10
C GLY A 165 14.77 21.86 19.57
N LEU A 166 14.90 21.52 18.30
CA LEU A 166 16.20 21.35 17.61
C LEU A 166 16.78 22.64 17.05
N ASN A 167 16.01 23.72 16.99
CA ASN A 167 16.43 25.04 16.49
C ASN A 167 17.04 24.96 15.06
N THR A 168 16.41 24.19 14.18
CA THR A 168 16.82 23.96 12.77
C THR A 168 15.60 23.77 11.88
N THR A 169 15.74 23.80 10.55
CA THR A 169 14.63 23.45 9.65
C THR A 169 14.53 21.93 9.46
N TYR A 170 13.32 21.42 9.16
CA TYR A 170 13.16 20.00 8.81
C TYR A 170 13.92 19.63 7.53
N GLY A 171 13.96 20.54 6.55
CA GLY A 171 14.72 20.35 5.32
C GLY A 171 16.22 20.16 5.57
N ASP A 172 16.81 20.85 6.55
CA ASP A 172 18.21 20.64 6.94
C ASP A 172 18.42 19.26 7.57
N LEU A 173 17.49 18.81 8.43
CA LEU A 173 17.55 17.48 9.03
C LEU A 173 17.44 16.38 7.96
N PHE A 174 16.53 16.53 7.02
CA PHE A 174 16.32 15.61 5.91
C PHE A 174 17.55 15.55 4.99
N ARG A 175 18.09 16.71 4.58
CA ARG A 175 19.33 16.78 3.77
C ARG A 175 20.53 16.20 4.51
N ALA A 176 20.64 16.43 5.81
CA ALA A 176 21.71 15.86 6.63
C ALA A 176 21.62 14.34 6.76
N ALA A 177 20.44 13.74 6.55
CA ALA A 177 20.24 12.29 6.53
C ALA A 177 20.63 11.64 5.19
N VAL A 178 20.78 12.42 4.12
CA VAL A 178 21.40 11.95 2.88
C VAL A 178 22.89 11.83 3.10
N ARG A 179 23.40 10.60 3.09
CA ARG A 179 24.80 10.28 3.38
C ARG A 179 25.45 9.62 2.18
N ARG A 180 26.74 9.87 2.00
CA ARG A 180 27.57 9.18 1.01
C ARG A 180 28.35 8.07 1.71
N ALA A 181 28.19 6.83 1.26
CA ALA A 181 29.00 5.70 1.69
C ALA A 181 30.45 5.88 1.20
N HIS A 182 31.42 5.28 1.89
CA HIS A 182 32.83 5.42 1.49
C HIS A 182 33.15 4.74 0.15
N THR A 183 32.31 3.79 -0.28
CA THR A 183 32.33 3.15 -1.59
C THR A 183 31.70 4.00 -2.72
N GLY A 184 30.96 5.07 -2.37
CA GLY A 184 30.49 6.10 -3.31
C GLY A 184 28.99 6.10 -3.62
N GLU A 185 28.22 5.17 -3.07
CA GLU A 185 26.75 5.19 -3.07
C GLU A 185 26.23 6.37 -2.23
N ASN A 186 25.10 6.96 -2.61
CA ASN A 186 24.33 7.83 -1.72
C ASN A 186 23.23 7.00 -1.07
N VAL A 187 22.91 7.29 0.19
CA VAL A 187 21.93 6.56 0.99
C VAL A 187 21.10 7.53 1.82
N PHE A 188 19.82 7.22 1.97
CA PHE A 188 18.89 7.89 2.87
C PHE A 188 18.07 6.82 3.59
N CYS A 189 17.86 7.01 4.90
CA CYS A 189 16.92 6.20 5.67
C CYS A 189 16.08 7.12 6.55
N GLY A 190 14.76 7.06 6.47
CA GLY A 190 13.89 7.81 7.36
C GLY A 190 12.44 7.95 6.94
N PRO A 191 11.64 8.64 7.77
CA PRO A 191 10.24 8.90 7.48
C PRO A 191 10.12 9.82 6.28
N VAL A 192 9.21 9.46 5.39
CA VAL A 192 8.85 10.17 4.16
C VAL A 192 7.35 10.15 4.01
N ASP A 193 6.85 11.00 3.12
CA ASP A 193 5.55 10.84 2.52
C ASP A 193 5.42 9.46 1.86
N ASP A 194 4.27 8.80 1.96
CA ASP A 194 4.07 7.53 1.27
C ASP A 194 4.02 7.75 -0.25
N PRO A 195 4.95 7.20 -1.05
CA PRO A 195 4.96 7.44 -2.49
C PRO A 195 3.97 6.56 -3.26
N PHE A 196 3.34 5.57 -2.61
CA PHE A 196 2.32 4.76 -3.24
C PHE A 196 0.95 5.44 -3.09
N PHE A 197 0.17 5.42 -4.17
CA PHE A 197 -1.15 6.06 -4.23
C PHE A 197 -2.14 5.08 -4.82
N VAL A 198 -3.28 4.91 -4.15
CA VAL A 198 -4.37 4.06 -4.62
C VAL A 198 -5.59 4.25 -3.73
N ASP A 199 -6.78 4.02 -4.26
CA ASP A 199 -7.96 3.86 -3.43
C ASP A 199 -8.01 2.49 -2.74
N LEU A 200 -7.27 2.36 -1.64
CA LEU A 200 -7.25 1.12 -0.84
C LEU A 200 -8.64 0.69 -0.40
N GLY A 201 -9.49 1.64 -0.04
CA GLY A 201 -10.85 1.34 0.37
C GLY A 201 -11.65 0.73 -0.76
N GLY A 202 -11.63 1.34 -1.95
CA GLY A 202 -12.35 0.87 -3.12
C GLY A 202 -11.78 -0.45 -3.68
N VAL A 203 -10.46 -0.52 -3.89
CA VAL A 203 -9.78 -1.71 -4.42
C VAL A 203 -10.10 -2.95 -3.59
N PHE A 204 -10.11 -2.81 -2.26
CA PHE A 204 -10.38 -3.94 -1.39
C PHE A 204 -11.82 -4.08 -0.90
N ASP A 205 -12.70 -3.13 -1.23
CA ASP A 205 -14.15 -3.31 -1.19
C ASP A 205 -14.61 -4.01 -2.48
N LEU A 206 -14.07 -5.21 -2.71
CA LEU A 206 -14.33 -6.06 -3.87
C LEU A 206 -14.10 -5.38 -5.23
N GLY A 207 -13.03 -4.59 -5.36
CA GLY A 207 -12.65 -3.98 -6.63
C GLY A 207 -13.55 -2.82 -7.05
N ASP A 208 -14.14 -2.08 -6.10
CA ASP A 208 -14.86 -0.82 -6.32
C ASP A 208 -13.90 0.33 -6.70
N ALA A 209 -13.16 0.13 -7.79
CA ALA A 209 -12.18 1.04 -8.34
C ALA A 209 -12.44 1.21 -9.85
N PRO A 210 -12.84 2.39 -10.35
CA PRO A 210 -13.19 3.57 -9.56
C PRO A 210 -14.49 3.32 -8.78
N ARG A 211 -14.67 4.04 -7.66
CA ARG A 211 -15.87 3.87 -6.82
C ARG A 211 -17.15 4.09 -7.61
N GLN A 212 -18.09 3.15 -7.51
CA GLN A 212 -19.40 3.26 -8.14
C GLN A 212 -20.31 4.24 -7.38
N ASP A 213 -20.11 4.36 -6.07
CA ASP A 213 -20.84 5.28 -5.20
C ASP A 213 -19.86 6.20 -4.44
N GLY A 214 -19.72 7.43 -4.93
CA GLY A 214 -18.89 8.47 -4.34
C GLY A 214 -17.58 8.71 -5.08
N GLU A 215 -16.66 9.41 -4.44
CA GLU A 215 -15.37 9.79 -5.03
C GLU A 215 -14.29 8.82 -4.58
N ALA A 216 -13.42 8.42 -5.52
CA ALA A 216 -12.21 7.68 -5.21
C ALA A 216 -11.30 8.53 -4.30
N ARG A 217 -10.56 7.87 -3.40
CA ARG A 217 -9.69 8.55 -2.43
C ARG A 217 -8.39 7.82 -2.29
N ASP A 218 -7.29 8.54 -2.34
CA ASP A 218 -6.00 7.95 -2.00
C ASP A 218 -6.02 7.51 -0.52
N GLY A 219 -5.93 6.21 -0.30
CA GLY A 219 -5.97 5.60 1.04
C GLY A 219 -4.69 5.86 1.85
N LEU A 220 -3.64 6.34 1.18
CA LEU A 220 -2.35 6.69 1.78
C LEU A 220 -2.13 8.20 1.82
N GLU A 221 -3.09 8.99 1.33
CA GLU A 221 -3.09 10.44 1.51
C GLU A 221 -2.90 10.79 2.99
N CYS A 222 -2.06 11.79 3.25
CA CYS A 222 -1.74 12.25 4.59
C CYS A 222 -1.07 11.21 5.50
N MET A 223 -0.54 10.11 4.95
CA MET A 223 0.23 9.10 5.68
C MET A 223 1.73 9.25 5.39
N ASN A 224 2.54 8.77 6.34
CA ASN A 224 3.98 8.62 6.14
C ASN A 224 4.36 7.13 6.08
N VAL A 225 5.57 6.87 5.57
CA VAL A 225 6.23 5.55 5.56
C VAL A 225 7.71 5.71 5.88
N ASN A 226 8.41 4.65 6.28
CA ASN A 226 9.87 4.68 6.46
C ASN A 226 10.56 4.16 5.19
N ALA A 227 11.30 5.02 4.50
CA ALA A 227 12.03 4.63 3.29
C ALA A 227 13.49 4.31 3.58
N ILE A 228 14.00 3.25 2.93
CA ILE A 228 15.42 2.97 2.72
C ILE A 228 15.72 3.22 1.24
N ALA A 229 16.45 4.29 0.93
CA ALA A 229 16.79 4.66 -0.45
C ALA A 229 18.30 4.57 -0.69
N LEU A 230 18.67 4.03 -1.85
CA LEU A 230 20.04 3.91 -2.35
C LEU A 230 20.15 4.53 -3.75
N GLU A 231 21.19 5.34 -3.97
CA GLU A 231 21.63 5.76 -5.30
C GLU A 231 22.99 5.11 -5.61
N ILE A 232 23.00 4.21 -6.59
CA ILE A 232 24.10 3.30 -6.88
C ILE A 232 24.62 3.58 -8.29
N PRO A 233 25.94 3.83 -8.48
CA PRO A 233 26.53 3.88 -9.81
C PRO A 233 26.31 2.56 -10.57
N ILE A 234 25.85 2.61 -11.83
CA ILE A 234 25.60 1.43 -12.67
C ILE A 234 26.81 0.48 -12.70
N ARG A 235 28.03 1.02 -12.74
CA ARG A 235 29.27 0.23 -12.72
C ARG A 235 29.44 -0.69 -11.50
N TYR A 236 28.67 -0.50 -10.42
CA TYR A 236 28.66 -1.37 -9.25
C TYR A 236 27.62 -2.48 -9.35
N LEU A 237 26.69 -2.38 -10.30
CA LEU A 237 25.58 -3.30 -10.54
C LEU A 237 25.82 -4.18 -11.77
N LEU A 238 26.80 -3.83 -12.61
CA LEU A 238 27.14 -4.62 -13.78
C LEU A 238 27.71 -6.00 -13.40
N LYS A 239 27.34 -6.99 -14.20
CA LYS A 239 28.00 -8.30 -14.23
C LYS A 239 29.50 -8.13 -14.44
N LYS A 240 30.29 -8.99 -13.80
CA LYS A 240 31.75 -8.97 -13.94
C LYS A 240 32.15 -9.15 -15.42
N GLY A 241 32.82 -8.14 -15.97
CA GLY A 241 33.32 -8.17 -17.35
C GLY A 241 32.41 -7.46 -18.36
N ALA A 242 31.22 -7.01 -17.96
CA ALA A 242 30.34 -6.24 -18.83
C ALA A 242 31.01 -4.92 -19.28
N GLY A 243 30.86 -4.61 -20.57
CA GLY A 243 31.28 -3.34 -21.18
C GLY A 243 30.21 -2.26 -21.07
N PRO A 244 30.34 -1.15 -21.83
CA PRO A 244 29.23 -0.23 -22.09
C PRO A 244 28.07 -0.95 -22.81
N ALA A 245 26.83 -0.58 -22.50
CA ALA A 245 25.65 -1.16 -23.13
C ALA A 245 25.70 -0.98 -24.65
N GLU A 246 25.45 -2.04 -25.41
CA GLU A 246 25.34 -1.97 -26.87
C GLU A 246 24.09 -1.20 -27.28
N ASP A 247 22.94 -1.58 -26.72
CA ASP A 247 21.66 -0.90 -26.84
C ASP A 247 20.76 -1.30 -25.66
N ILE A 248 19.46 -1.00 -25.73
CA ILE A 248 18.52 -1.33 -24.66
C ILE A 248 18.16 -2.83 -24.58
N LEU A 249 18.61 -3.64 -25.53
CA LEU A 249 18.41 -5.08 -25.53
C LEU A 249 19.59 -5.82 -24.93
N ASP A 250 20.64 -5.11 -24.49
CA ASP A 250 21.83 -5.71 -23.88
C ASP A 250 21.47 -6.46 -22.57
N PRO A 251 21.59 -7.81 -22.55
CA PRO A 251 21.23 -8.60 -21.38
C PRO A 251 22.19 -8.42 -20.20
N ASP A 252 23.41 -7.92 -20.40
CA ASP A 252 24.35 -7.63 -19.30
C ASP A 252 23.96 -6.36 -18.51
N TYR A 253 22.93 -5.64 -18.96
CA TYR A 253 22.39 -4.43 -18.35
C TYR A 253 21.04 -4.62 -17.66
N VAL A 254 20.59 -5.85 -17.48
CA VAL A 254 19.38 -6.18 -16.72
C VAL A 254 19.76 -6.67 -15.32
N ILE A 255 19.07 -6.16 -14.29
CA ILE A 255 19.21 -6.63 -12.91
C ILE A 255 17.84 -7.01 -12.32
N GLY A 256 17.84 -8.00 -11.43
CA GLY A 256 16.70 -8.33 -10.56
C GLY A 256 16.89 -7.65 -9.21
N VAL A 257 15.84 -7.06 -8.66
CA VAL A 257 15.87 -6.36 -7.37
C VAL A 257 14.71 -6.84 -6.52
N TRP A 258 15.00 -7.17 -5.26
CA TRP A 258 13.97 -7.42 -4.25
C TRP A 258 14.46 -6.96 -2.87
N ALA A 259 13.53 -6.75 -1.95
CA ALA A 259 13.82 -6.32 -0.60
C ALA A 259 13.20 -7.30 0.40
N SER A 260 13.82 -7.45 1.57
CA SER A 260 13.31 -8.34 2.61
C SER A 260 13.57 -7.83 4.02
N ALA A 261 12.72 -8.29 4.94
CA ALA A 261 12.88 -8.11 6.37
C ALA A 261 12.99 -9.48 7.04
N SER A 262 13.99 -9.63 7.90
CA SER A 262 14.23 -10.85 8.67
C SER A 262 14.24 -10.59 10.18
N ARG A 263 13.77 -11.58 10.94
CA ARG A 263 13.71 -11.61 12.41
C ARG A 263 14.60 -12.72 12.98
N PRO A 264 15.18 -12.56 14.18
CA PRO A 264 15.76 -13.69 14.91
C PRO A 264 14.67 -14.70 15.27
N ARG A 265 14.96 -15.99 15.07
CA ARG A 265 13.99 -17.09 15.26
C ARG A 265 13.37 -17.15 16.66
N ILE A 266 14.09 -16.69 17.70
CA ILE A 266 13.65 -16.77 19.09
C ILE A 266 13.51 -15.37 19.69
N ARG A 267 12.30 -15.06 20.18
CA ARG A 267 12.01 -13.94 21.09
C ARG A 267 11.72 -14.46 22.49
N THR A 268 12.41 -13.93 23.49
CA THR A 268 12.15 -14.18 24.93
C THR A 268 11.65 -12.89 25.57
N LEU A 269 10.47 -12.94 26.17
CA LEU A 269 9.89 -11.79 26.89
C LEU A 269 10.43 -11.74 28.32
N GLU A 270 10.83 -10.56 28.76
CA GLU A 270 11.31 -10.26 30.11
C GLU A 270 10.45 -9.12 30.72
N PRO A 271 10.38 -8.96 32.06
CA PRO A 271 9.49 -7.98 32.70
C PRO A 271 9.63 -6.51 32.26
N ALA A 272 10.75 -6.12 31.64
CA ALA A 272 11.01 -4.77 31.15
C ALA A 272 11.72 -4.75 29.78
N GLY A 273 11.61 -5.83 29.00
CA GLY A 273 12.31 -5.91 27.72
C GLY A 273 12.11 -7.23 27.00
N GLU A 274 12.80 -7.36 25.87
CA GLU A 274 12.77 -8.56 25.04
C GLU A 274 14.21 -8.92 24.67
N LYS A 275 14.50 -10.23 24.63
CA LYS A 275 15.77 -10.77 24.15
C LYS A 275 15.55 -11.56 22.87
N PHE A 276 16.42 -11.34 21.90
CA PHE A 276 16.35 -11.99 20.60
C PHE A 276 17.58 -12.88 20.37
N SER A 277 17.37 -14.06 19.78
CA SER A 277 18.44 -15.03 19.50
C SER A 277 18.06 -16.01 18.39
N GLY A 278 19.01 -16.87 18.00
CA GLY A 278 18.82 -17.86 16.94
C GLY A 278 19.13 -17.33 15.54
N ASP A 279 18.91 -18.17 14.54
CA ASP A 279 19.11 -17.82 13.13
C ASP A 279 18.12 -16.73 12.70
N TRP A 280 18.48 -16.00 11.64
CA TRP A 280 17.59 -15.05 11.00
C TRP A 280 16.61 -15.80 10.09
N VAL A 281 15.35 -15.39 10.14
CA VAL A 281 14.25 -15.94 9.34
C VAL A 281 13.60 -14.78 8.61
N GLN A 282 13.45 -14.90 7.29
CA GLN A 282 12.70 -13.94 6.50
C GLN A 282 11.22 -13.99 6.88
N VAL A 283 10.62 -12.82 7.10
CA VAL A 283 9.21 -12.70 7.50
C VAL A 283 8.40 -11.79 6.57
N SER A 284 9.08 -11.01 5.75
CA SER A 284 8.48 -10.23 4.66
C SER A 284 9.49 -10.10 3.53
N ARG A 285 8.98 -10.06 2.30
CA ARG A 285 9.75 -9.71 1.11
C ARG A 285 8.86 -9.02 0.09
N LEU A 286 9.47 -8.26 -0.79
CA LEU A 286 8.80 -7.66 -1.92
C LEU A 286 9.78 -7.48 -3.08
N GLY A 287 9.37 -7.89 -4.28
CA GLY A 287 10.11 -7.70 -5.52
C GLY A 287 9.21 -7.06 -6.56
N MET A 288 8.58 -7.87 -7.41
CA MET A 288 7.54 -7.39 -8.32
C MET A 288 6.35 -6.82 -7.52
N PRO A 289 5.97 -5.55 -7.75
CA PRO A 289 4.79 -4.92 -7.14
C PRO A 289 3.55 -5.79 -7.29
N LEU A 290 2.65 -5.69 -6.30
CA LEU A 290 1.31 -6.26 -6.30
C LEU A 290 1.21 -7.78 -6.49
N THR A 291 2.34 -8.50 -6.57
CA THR A 291 2.39 -9.96 -6.55
C THR A 291 1.66 -10.48 -5.32
N ASN A 292 2.04 -9.98 -4.15
CA ASN A 292 1.39 -10.31 -2.90
C ASN A 292 -0.07 -9.82 -2.87
N GLU A 293 -0.35 -8.62 -3.37
CA GLU A 293 -1.61 -7.92 -3.19
C GLU A 293 -2.73 -8.49 -4.08
N ALA A 294 -2.44 -8.70 -5.36
CA ALA A 294 -3.40 -8.98 -6.41
C ALA A 294 -3.33 -10.41 -6.96
N VAL A 295 -2.20 -11.11 -6.79
CA VAL A 295 -2.00 -12.46 -7.32
C VAL A 295 -2.10 -13.53 -6.22
N ILE A 296 -1.35 -13.35 -5.14
CA ILE A 296 -1.29 -14.36 -4.06
C ILE A 296 -2.53 -14.25 -3.16
N PRO A 297 -3.32 -15.34 -2.99
CA PRO A 297 -4.50 -15.29 -2.14
C PRO A 297 -4.13 -15.14 -0.67
N ILE A 298 -5.01 -14.52 0.11
CA ILE A 298 -4.74 -14.16 1.52
C ILE A 298 -4.21 -15.32 2.39
N GLY A 299 -4.68 -16.55 2.15
CA GLY A 299 -4.26 -17.73 2.91
C GLY A 299 -2.83 -18.21 2.60
N MET A 300 -2.23 -17.75 1.51
CA MET A 300 -0.89 -18.13 1.06
C MET A 300 0.14 -17.01 1.21
N LYS A 301 -0.27 -15.78 1.57
CA LYS A 301 0.63 -14.62 1.67
C LYS A 301 1.75 -14.81 2.68
N ASP A 302 1.46 -15.40 3.84
CA ASP A 302 2.49 -15.72 4.85
C ASP A 302 3.49 -16.78 4.35
N TYR A 303 3.00 -17.75 3.56
CA TYR A 303 3.84 -18.76 2.92
C TYR A 303 4.77 -18.12 1.89
N TRP A 304 4.21 -17.32 0.97
CA TRP A 304 4.96 -16.56 -0.03
C TRP A 304 6.03 -15.66 0.60
N ASN A 305 5.69 -14.95 1.69
CA ASN A 305 6.62 -14.10 2.44
C ASN A 305 7.79 -14.87 3.08
N SER A 306 7.60 -16.17 3.34
CA SER A 306 8.63 -17.02 3.93
C SER A 306 9.65 -17.56 2.93
N LEU A 307 9.31 -17.56 1.63
CA LEU A 307 10.17 -18.04 0.54
C LEU A 307 11.06 -16.91 0.03
N THR A 308 12.24 -17.20 -0.50
CA THR A 308 12.98 -16.26 -1.38
C THR A 308 12.45 -16.35 -2.81
N PRO A 309 12.70 -15.37 -3.71
CA PRO A 309 12.32 -15.48 -5.12
C PRO A 309 12.86 -16.74 -5.81
N TYR A 310 14.02 -17.24 -5.38
CA TYR A 310 14.61 -18.48 -5.91
C TYR A 310 13.89 -19.74 -5.43
N GLN A 311 13.49 -19.77 -4.15
CA GLN A 311 12.71 -20.89 -3.61
C GLN A 311 11.30 -20.89 -4.18
N GLU A 312 10.73 -19.71 -4.40
CA GLU A 312 9.42 -19.54 -5.00
C GLU A 312 9.41 -19.98 -6.47
N LEU A 313 10.46 -19.66 -7.24
CA LEU A 313 10.58 -20.17 -8.61
C LEU A 313 10.68 -21.71 -8.71
N GLU A 314 11.25 -22.37 -7.70
CA GLU A 314 11.30 -23.83 -7.62
C GLU A 314 9.97 -24.45 -7.12
N ASP A 315 9.05 -23.63 -6.60
CA ASP A 315 7.81 -24.03 -5.96
C ASP A 315 6.59 -23.76 -6.86
N ASP A 316 6.09 -24.81 -7.51
CA ASP A 316 4.96 -24.73 -8.44
C ASP A 316 3.59 -24.51 -7.77
N VAL A 317 3.53 -24.45 -6.43
CA VAL A 317 2.27 -24.27 -5.68
C VAL A 317 1.62 -22.92 -5.98
N LEU A 318 2.42 -21.88 -6.21
CA LEU A 318 1.92 -20.51 -6.40
C LEU A 318 1.73 -20.14 -7.89
N ASP A 319 2.37 -20.85 -8.81
CA ASP A 319 2.29 -20.65 -10.26
C ASP A 319 0.85 -20.56 -10.79
N GLN A 320 -0.04 -21.40 -10.25
CA GLN A 320 -1.44 -21.46 -10.69
C GLN A 320 -2.17 -20.12 -10.56
N TYR A 321 -1.76 -19.27 -9.59
CA TYR A 321 -2.36 -17.95 -9.38
C TYR A 321 -1.92 -16.95 -10.45
N PHE A 322 -0.81 -17.19 -11.15
CA PHE A 322 -0.41 -16.41 -12.31
C PHE A 322 -1.02 -16.95 -13.59
N TYR A 323 -1.14 -18.27 -13.73
CA TYR A 323 -1.75 -18.91 -14.89
C TYR A 323 -3.25 -18.66 -14.99
N ASN A 324 -3.93 -18.57 -13.85
CA ASN A 324 -5.36 -18.34 -13.71
C ASN A 324 -5.62 -17.37 -12.54
N PRO A 325 -5.29 -16.07 -12.69
CA PRO A 325 -5.45 -15.11 -11.61
C PRO A 325 -6.91 -14.95 -11.21
N GLU A 326 -7.17 -14.89 -9.91
CA GLU A 326 -8.52 -14.71 -9.37
C GLU A 326 -9.15 -13.41 -9.89
N LEU A 327 -8.34 -12.35 -10.01
CA LEU A 327 -8.76 -11.05 -10.53
C LEU A 327 -9.38 -11.12 -11.94
N ALA A 328 -8.90 -12.04 -12.80
CA ALA A 328 -9.46 -12.22 -14.14
C ALA A 328 -10.90 -12.76 -14.12
N LEU A 329 -11.32 -13.46 -13.06
CA LEU A 329 -12.69 -13.95 -12.93
C LEU A 329 -13.70 -12.80 -12.85
N TYR A 330 -13.27 -11.65 -12.31
CA TYR A 330 -14.08 -10.43 -12.15
C TYR A 330 -14.01 -9.50 -13.36
N MET A 331 -13.23 -9.85 -14.39
CA MET A 331 -13.16 -9.15 -15.68
C MET A 331 -13.77 -9.99 -16.82
N ASP A 332 -14.26 -11.19 -16.49
CA ASP A 332 -14.87 -12.12 -17.42
C ASP A 332 -16.39 -12.10 -17.27
N ASP A 333 -17.08 -11.56 -18.26
CA ASP A 333 -18.55 -11.46 -18.29
C ASP A 333 -19.26 -12.83 -18.28
N ALA A 334 -18.57 -13.89 -18.68
CA ALA A 334 -19.10 -15.25 -18.59
C ALA A 334 -19.02 -15.82 -17.16
N LEU A 335 -18.27 -15.16 -16.26
CA LEU A 335 -18.04 -15.56 -14.88
C LEU A 335 -18.59 -14.51 -13.91
N PHE A 336 -17.72 -13.78 -13.20
CA PHE A 336 -18.11 -12.82 -12.17
C PHE A 336 -17.98 -11.36 -12.64
N GLY A 337 -17.78 -11.09 -13.94
CA GLY A 337 -17.63 -9.73 -14.48
C GLY A 337 -18.79 -8.79 -14.12
N GLY A 338 -20.03 -9.30 -14.14
CA GLY A 338 -21.20 -8.52 -13.71
C GLY A 338 -21.31 -8.25 -12.21
N ALA A 339 -20.46 -8.87 -11.38
CA ALA A 339 -20.46 -8.70 -9.93
C ALA A 339 -19.58 -7.53 -9.45
N VAL A 340 -18.65 -7.05 -10.28
CA VAL A 340 -17.78 -5.90 -9.99
C VAL A 340 -17.95 -4.85 -11.11
N PRO A 341 -19.01 -4.02 -11.05
CA PRO A 341 -19.35 -3.09 -12.13
C PRO A 341 -18.22 -2.10 -12.47
N ALA A 342 -17.39 -1.75 -11.49
CA ALA A 342 -16.24 -0.88 -11.68
C ALA A 342 -15.23 -1.44 -12.70
N PHE A 343 -15.14 -2.76 -12.82
CA PHE A 343 -14.28 -3.43 -13.80
C PHE A 343 -14.97 -3.70 -15.14
N ALA A 344 -16.19 -3.20 -15.38
CA ALA A 344 -16.87 -3.40 -16.66
C ALA A 344 -16.09 -2.92 -17.90
N PRO A 345 -15.22 -1.89 -17.85
CA PRO A 345 -14.36 -1.56 -18.98
C PRO A 345 -13.20 -2.55 -19.19
N LEU A 346 -12.87 -3.35 -18.18
CA LEU A 346 -11.80 -4.35 -18.19
C LEU A 346 -12.37 -5.70 -18.65
N ARG A 347 -11.72 -6.32 -19.64
CA ARG A 347 -12.23 -7.51 -20.32
C ARG A 347 -11.16 -8.53 -20.53
N ILE A 348 -11.41 -9.81 -20.26
CA ILE A 348 -10.51 -10.88 -20.69
C ILE A 348 -10.80 -11.25 -22.15
N GLN A 349 -9.74 -11.44 -22.93
CA GLN A 349 -9.85 -11.88 -24.33
C GLN A 349 -10.32 -13.34 -24.38
N ARG A 350 -11.53 -13.59 -24.90
CA ARG A 350 -12.14 -14.93 -25.02
C ARG A 350 -12.04 -15.50 -26.44
N ASN A 351 -11.71 -14.68 -27.43
CA ASN A 351 -11.70 -15.06 -28.84
C ASN A 351 -10.64 -14.30 -29.65
N SER A 352 -9.45 -14.13 -29.08
CA SER A 352 -8.35 -13.45 -29.74
C SER A 352 -7.97 -14.16 -31.04
N LEU A 353 -7.85 -13.37 -32.12
CA LEU A 353 -7.65 -13.86 -33.49
C LEU A 353 -8.65 -14.96 -33.92
N GLN A 354 -9.86 -14.93 -33.34
CA GLN A 354 -10.94 -15.88 -33.58
C GLN A 354 -10.59 -17.35 -33.26
N SER A 355 -9.55 -17.60 -32.45
CA SER A 355 -9.10 -18.96 -32.15
C SER A 355 -8.52 -19.18 -30.76
N PHE A 356 -8.12 -18.12 -30.04
CA PHE A 356 -7.44 -18.24 -28.76
C PHE A 356 -8.27 -17.63 -27.63
N ASP A 357 -8.51 -18.43 -26.59
CA ASP A 357 -9.30 -18.06 -25.43
C ASP A 357 -8.38 -17.98 -24.20
N PHE A 358 -8.25 -16.77 -23.64
CA PHE A 358 -7.39 -16.49 -22.49
C PHE A 358 -8.13 -16.43 -21.15
N GLY A 359 -9.41 -16.77 -21.12
CA GLY A 359 -10.19 -16.84 -19.89
C GLY A 359 -9.76 -18.00 -18.99
N ASN A 360 -9.97 -17.87 -17.68
CA ASN A 360 -9.49 -18.84 -16.70
C ASN A 360 -9.96 -20.28 -17.03
N GLY A 361 -9.01 -21.22 -16.96
CA GLY A 361 -9.18 -22.64 -17.27
C GLY A 361 -9.17 -22.98 -18.76
N GLN A 362 -8.96 -22.01 -19.65
CA GLN A 362 -8.87 -22.22 -21.10
C GLN A 362 -7.42 -22.43 -21.55
N ASP A 363 -7.24 -22.89 -22.79
CA ASP A 363 -5.93 -23.29 -23.28
C ASP A 363 -5.03 -22.12 -23.73
N GLY A 364 -5.58 -20.92 -23.96
CA GLY A 364 -4.79 -19.81 -24.51
C GLY A 364 -4.03 -20.24 -25.76
N LEU A 365 -2.69 -20.16 -25.70
CA LEU A 365 -1.80 -20.58 -26.79
C LEU A 365 -1.33 -22.05 -26.71
N TYR A 366 -1.75 -22.83 -25.72
CA TYR A 366 -1.24 -24.18 -25.48
C TYR A 366 -1.40 -25.13 -26.68
N GLY A 367 -2.46 -24.96 -27.47
CA GLY A 367 -2.67 -25.74 -28.71
C GLY A 367 -1.55 -25.59 -29.75
N LEU A 368 -0.67 -24.59 -29.63
CA LEU A 368 0.48 -24.39 -30.50
C LEU A 368 1.73 -25.17 -30.05
N LYS A 369 1.74 -25.75 -28.85
CA LYS A 369 2.90 -26.44 -28.29
C LYS A 369 3.38 -27.56 -29.22
N GLY A 370 4.69 -27.57 -29.49
CA GLY A 370 5.33 -28.55 -30.38
C GLY A 370 4.94 -28.45 -31.85
N SER A 371 4.13 -27.46 -32.25
CA SER A 371 3.78 -27.22 -33.64
C SER A 371 4.94 -26.57 -34.41
N PRO A 372 5.02 -26.73 -35.74
CA PRO A 372 6.00 -26.00 -36.55
C PRO A 372 5.87 -24.46 -36.48
N ALA A 373 4.72 -23.94 -36.02
CA ALA A 373 4.47 -22.50 -35.96
C ALA A 373 5.28 -21.80 -34.86
N VAL A 374 5.58 -22.49 -33.76
CA VAL A 374 6.34 -21.91 -32.63
C VAL A 374 7.85 -22.08 -32.78
N ALA A 375 8.32 -22.80 -33.81
CA ALA A 375 9.74 -23.05 -34.01
C ALA A 375 10.53 -21.73 -34.13
N GLY A 376 11.57 -21.57 -33.31
CA GLY A 376 12.37 -20.34 -33.29
C GLY A 376 11.73 -19.17 -32.55
N THR A 377 10.68 -19.40 -31.76
CA THR A 377 10.02 -18.40 -30.90
C THR A 377 10.24 -18.71 -29.41
N ALA A 378 9.79 -17.84 -28.52
CA ALA A 378 9.89 -18.03 -27.08
C ALA A 378 9.00 -19.20 -26.61
N LEU A 379 8.00 -19.55 -27.41
CA LEU A 379 7.11 -20.69 -27.17
C LEU A 379 7.71 -22.02 -27.68
N ASP A 380 8.94 -22.01 -28.19
CA ASP A 380 9.67 -23.21 -28.60
C ASP A 380 10.29 -23.90 -27.39
N ASP A 381 9.86 -25.14 -27.12
CA ASP A 381 10.40 -25.97 -26.04
C ASP A 381 11.93 -26.17 -26.19
N ALA A 382 12.48 -26.10 -27.40
CA ALA A 382 13.93 -26.21 -27.63
C ALA A 382 14.73 -24.97 -27.17
N ILE A 383 14.06 -23.83 -26.96
CA ILE A 383 14.71 -22.55 -26.61
C ILE A 383 14.42 -22.18 -25.15
N PHE A 384 13.15 -22.17 -24.73
CA PHE A 384 12.75 -21.75 -23.38
C PHE A 384 12.09 -22.87 -22.56
N GLY A 385 12.14 -24.13 -23.04
CA GLY A 385 11.54 -25.26 -22.35
C GLY A 385 10.02 -25.12 -22.23
N ASN A 386 9.45 -25.68 -21.16
CA ASN A 386 8.01 -25.70 -20.95
C ASN A 386 7.46 -24.47 -20.21
N LEU A 387 8.29 -23.46 -19.95
CA LEU A 387 7.97 -22.35 -19.05
C LEU A 387 6.70 -21.58 -19.47
N LEU A 388 6.56 -21.30 -20.77
CA LEU A 388 5.49 -20.45 -21.31
C LEU A 388 4.30 -21.24 -21.84
N LEU A 389 4.46 -22.54 -22.07
CA LEU A 389 3.37 -23.46 -22.42
C LEU A 389 3.45 -24.70 -21.50
N PRO A 390 3.21 -24.53 -20.19
CA PRO A 390 3.41 -25.59 -19.18
C PRO A 390 2.35 -26.69 -19.25
N GLY A 391 1.12 -26.34 -19.64
CA GLY A 391 0.01 -27.29 -19.70
C GLY A 391 -1.28 -26.67 -20.27
N PRO A 392 -2.30 -27.49 -20.56
CA PRO A 392 -3.64 -27.01 -20.91
C PRO A 392 -4.31 -26.31 -19.71
N GLY A 393 -5.27 -25.43 -19.98
CA GLY A 393 -5.98 -24.69 -18.93
C GLY A 393 -5.12 -23.63 -18.19
N MET A 394 -4.00 -23.22 -18.77
CA MET A 394 -3.05 -22.25 -18.18
C MET A 394 -2.85 -21.05 -19.11
N PRO A 395 -3.92 -20.29 -19.41
CA PRO A 395 -3.92 -19.33 -20.50
C PRO A 395 -2.97 -18.15 -20.27
N ARG A 396 -2.77 -17.74 -19.00
CA ARG A 396 -1.96 -16.57 -18.64
C ARG A 396 -0.49 -16.89 -18.38
N SER A 397 -0.08 -18.13 -18.65
CA SER A 397 1.33 -18.55 -18.64
C SER A 397 2.20 -17.84 -19.69
N VAL A 398 1.58 -17.24 -20.71
CA VAL A 398 2.28 -16.54 -21.80
C VAL A 398 2.37 -15.04 -21.62
N ASP A 399 1.73 -14.43 -20.62
CA ASP A 399 1.78 -12.97 -20.42
C ASP A 399 2.05 -12.58 -18.96
N LEU A 400 1.15 -12.92 -18.03
CA LEU A 400 1.31 -12.53 -16.63
C LEU A 400 2.48 -13.26 -15.99
N TRP A 401 2.57 -14.57 -16.20
CA TRP A 401 3.68 -15.36 -15.67
C TRP A 401 5.06 -14.82 -16.09
N PRO A 402 5.39 -14.63 -17.38
CA PRO A 402 6.69 -14.07 -17.74
C PRO A 402 6.91 -12.66 -17.22
N ILE A 403 5.88 -11.79 -17.21
CA ILE A 403 6.03 -10.42 -16.69
C ILE A 403 6.44 -10.41 -15.22
N PHE A 404 5.82 -11.25 -14.38
CA PHE A 404 6.07 -11.30 -12.95
C PHE A 404 7.28 -12.17 -12.57
N HIS A 405 7.47 -13.31 -13.24
CA HIS A 405 8.39 -14.35 -12.75
C HIS A 405 9.68 -14.50 -13.50
N THR A 406 9.74 -14.21 -14.81
CA THR A 406 10.96 -14.51 -15.60
C THR A 406 11.50 -13.32 -16.38
N GLY A 407 10.69 -12.28 -16.52
CA GLY A 407 10.90 -11.19 -17.44
C GLY A 407 10.36 -11.50 -18.83
N VAL A 408 10.28 -10.47 -19.65
CA VAL A 408 9.82 -10.52 -21.03
C VAL A 408 11.05 -10.48 -21.95
N PRO A 409 11.34 -11.56 -22.69
CA PRO A 409 12.47 -11.57 -23.61
C PRO A 409 12.15 -10.72 -24.84
N ASN A 410 13.15 -10.07 -25.44
CA ASN A 410 12.97 -9.45 -26.74
C ASN A 410 13.02 -10.49 -27.88
N PHE A 411 12.05 -11.40 -27.89
CA PHE A 411 11.98 -12.56 -28.78
C PHE A 411 10.52 -12.82 -29.17
N PRO A 412 10.18 -13.27 -30.39
CA PRO A 412 8.79 -13.52 -30.75
C PRO A 412 8.12 -14.51 -29.77
N PRO A 413 6.87 -14.30 -29.33
CA PRO A 413 5.97 -13.23 -29.76
C PRO A 413 6.14 -11.91 -29.00
N TYR A 414 7.03 -11.79 -28.02
CA TYR A 414 7.14 -10.64 -27.10
C TYR A 414 7.70 -9.32 -27.67
N GLN A 415 7.78 -9.21 -28.99
CA GLN A 415 8.04 -7.96 -29.70
C GLN A 415 6.71 -7.27 -30.03
N LEU A 416 6.70 -5.95 -30.13
CA LEU A 416 5.46 -5.21 -30.47
C LEU A 416 4.92 -5.65 -31.83
N ALA A 417 3.59 -5.63 -31.97
CA ALA A 417 2.90 -6.03 -33.20
C ALA A 417 3.32 -5.23 -34.45
N THR A 418 3.93 -4.07 -34.27
CA THR A 418 4.52 -3.25 -35.34
C THR A 418 5.49 -4.07 -36.20
N GLY A 419 5.18 -4.18 -37.49
CA GLY A 419 5.97 -4.92 -38.48
C GLY A 419 5.64 -6.42 -38.60
N LYS A 420 4.76 -6.97 -37.76
CA LYS A 420 4.42 -8.41 -37.77
C LYS A 420 3.46 -8.85 -38.87
N GLY A 421 2.81 -7.91 -39.56
CA GLY A 421 1.85 -8.22 -40.63
C GLY A 421 0.65 -9.07 -40.19
N GLY A 422 0.23 -8.95 -38.93
CA GLY A 422 -0.88 -9.70 -38.36
C GLY A 422 -0.54 -11.10 -37.81
N ASN A 423 0.73 -11.52 -37.85
CA ASN A 423 1.19 -12.78 -37.25
C ASN A 423 1.93 -12.52 -35.91
N PRO A 424 1.33 -12.81 -34.75
CA PRO A 424 1.98 -12.57 -33.45
C PRO A 424 3.33 -13.28 -33.26
N LEU A 425 3.53 -14.43 -33.92
CA LEU A 425 4.75 -15.23 -33.84
C LEU A 425 5.86 -14.72 -34.77
N ALA A 426 5.59 -13.75 -35.64
CA ALA A 426 6.60 -13.11 -36.46
C ALA A 426 7.47 -12.13 -35.65
N ALA A 427 8.66 -11.85 -36.17
CA ALA A 427 9.49 -10.78 -35.65
C ALA A 427 8.75 -9.43 -35.78
N GLY A 428 8.68 -8.72 -34.66
CA GLY A 428 8.07 -7.40 -34.55
C GLY A 428 9.11 -6.33 -34.23
N LYS A 429 8.64 -5.17 -33.78
CA LYS A 429 9.52 -4.13 -33.27
C LYS A 429 10.10 -4.54 -31.91
N PRO A 430 11.43 -4.55 -31.76
CA PRO A 430 12.04 -4.67 -30.45
C PRO A 430 11.59 -3.57 -29.51
N PHE A 431 11.21 -3.96 -28.31
CA PHE A 431 10.51 -3.07 -27.40
C PHE A 431 11.09 -3.18 -26.00
N ILE A 432 10.77 -4.22 -25.26
CA ILE A 432 11.35 -4.44 -23.94
C ILE A 432 12.31 -5.62 -23.95
N ASN A 433 13.37 -5.49 -23.16
CA ASN A 433 14.16 -6.61 -22.70
C ASN A 433 14.39 -6.44 -21.20
N ASN A 434 13.64 -7.17 -20.39
CA ASN A 434 13.86 -7.23 -18.94
C ASN A 434 14.09 -8.68 -18.50
N PHE A 435 14.48 -9.56 -19.42
CA PHE A 435 14.62 -10.98 -19.16
C PHE A 435 15.91 -11.32 -18.41
N LEU A 436 15.77 -11.97 -17.25
CA LEU A 436 16.85 -12.60 -16.50
C LEU A 436 16.52 -14.09 -16.38
N PRO A 437 17.28 -15.01 -16.99
CA PRO A 437 16.90 -16.42 -17.11
C PRO A 437 16.84 -17.22 -15.80
N ASN A 438 17.15 -16.61 -14.65
CA ASN A 438 17.11 -17.27 -13.34
C ASN A 438 15.82 -16.98 -12.53
N GLY A 439 14.86 -16.25 -13.11
CA GLY A 439 13.46 -16.20 -12.66
C GLY A 439 13.21 -15.60 -11.26
N GLY A 440 12.04 -15.87 -10.67
CA GLY A 440 11.57 -15.33 -9.39
C GLY A 440 10.84 -13.99 -9.51
N ASP A 441 10.01 -13.68 -8.53
CA ASP A 441 9.21 -12.45 -8.44
C ASP A 441 10.02 -11.22 -8.00
N MET A 442 11.13 -10.97 -8.70
CA MET A 442 12.01 -9.82 -8.54
C MET A 442 11.64 -8.68 -9.49
N LEU A 443 11.74 -7.43 -9.01
CA LEU A 443 11.60 -6.26 -9.86
C LEU A 443 12.79 -6.17 -10.82
N ARG A 444 12.52 -6.31 -12.11
CA ARG A 444 13.55 -6.31 -13.15
C ARG A 444 13.76 -4.92 -13.70
N LEU A 445 14.98 -4.42 -13.65
CA LEU A 445 15.36 -3.12 -14.20
C LEU A 445 16.33 -3.29 -15.35
N ASN A 446 15.97 -2.78 -16.52
CA ASN A 446 16.90 -2.55 -17.61
C ASN A 446 17.63 -1.22 -17.44
N MET A 447 18.90 -1.28 -17.05
CA MET A 447 19.73 -0.11 -16.80
C MET A 447 20.21 0.57 -18.09
N ALA A 448 20.05 -0.06 -19.26
CA ALA A 448 20.42 0.52 -20.54
C ALA A 448 19.35 1.48 -21.08
N VAL A 449 18.07 1.31 -20.71
CA VAL A 449 16.98 2.21 -21.10
C VAL A 449 17.17 3.60 -20.47
N PRO A 450 17.23 4.68 -21.27
CA PRO A 450 17.31 6.05 -20.76
C PRO A 450 16.04 6.45 -20.00
N PRO A 451 16.16 7.28 -18.95
CA PRO A 451 14.97 7.77 -18.25
C PRO A 451 14.18 8.72 -19.15
N THR A 452 12.86 8.57 -19.15
CA THR A 452 11.96 9.54 -19.79
C THR A 452 11.90 10.79 -18.92
N PRO A 453 12.23 11.98 -19.44
CA PRO A 453 12.13 13.22 -18.66
C PRO A 453 10.71 13.40 -18.11
N ARG A 454 10.58 13.77 -16.84
CA ARG A 454 9.26 13.91 -16.17
C ARG A 454 8.45 15.10 -16.69
N ASP A 455 9.12 16.05 -17.34
CA ASP A 455 8.54 17.19 -18.04
C ASP A 455 8.34 16.94 -19.54
N HIS A 456 8.61 15.74 -20.03
CA HIS A 456 8.37 15.38 -21.43
C HIS A 456 6.86 15.37 -21.73
N PRO A 457 6.39 15.95 -22.85
CA PRO A 457 4.94 16.04 -23.16
C PRO A 457 4.26 14.68 -23.36
N GLN A 458 5.02 13.62 -23.61
CA GLN A 458 4.53 12.24 -23.72
C GLN A 458 4.86 11.40 -22.47
N PHE A 459 5.34 12.00 -21.38
CA PHE A 459 5.49 11.28 -20.11
C PHE A 459 4.12 10.80 -19.61
N SER A 460 4.06 9.60 -19.06
CA SER A 460 2.82 8.99 -18.55
C SER A 460 3.16 8.06 -17.39
N SER A 461 2.28 8.01 -16.38
CA SER A 461 2.33 7.06 -15.26
C SER A 461 2.05 5.61 -15.68
N LEU A 462 1.58 5.36 -16.91
CA LEU A 462 1.26 4.01 -17.40
C LEU A 462 2.48 3.23 -17.92
N GLY A 463 3.69 3.74 -17.69
CA GLY A 463 4.94 3.05 -18.01
C GLY A 463 4.94 2.39 -19.39
N ILE A 464 5.11 1.07 -19.40
CA ILE A 464 5.25 0.33 -20.65
C ILE A 464 3.97 0.26 -21.48
N ILE A 465 2.79 0.36 -20.87
CA ILE A 465 1.53 0.35 -21.62
C ILE A 465 1.47 1.57 -22.53
N GLN A 466 1.81 2.76 -22.02
CA GLN A 466 1.85 3.97 -22.85
C GLN A 466 2.92 3.86 -23.94
N ALA A 467 4.08 3.29 -23.63
CA ALA A 467 5.12 3.05 -24.64
C ALA A 467 4.64 2.10 -25.75
N ALA A 468 3.85 1.07 -25.41
CA ALA A 468 3.26 0.16 -26.39
C ALA A 468 2.22 0.88 -27.26
N VAL A 469 1.34 1.70 -26.67
CA VAL A 469 0.37 2.52 -27.40
C VAL A 469 1.08 3.41 -28.42
N LEU A 470 2.13 4.13 -28.01
CA LEU A 470 2.94 4.95 -28.91
C LEU A 470 3.58 4.09 -30.01
N GLY A 471 4.17 2.95 -29.65
CA GLY A 471 4.82 2.03 -30.58
C GLY A 471 3.90 1.44 -31.65
N LEU A 472 2.59 1.34 -31.36
CA LEU A 472 1.56 0.80 -32.25
C LEU A 472 0.79 1.88 -33.03
N THR A 473 0.63 3.08 -32.47
CA THR A 473 -0.32 4.09 -33.02
C THR A 473 0.36 5.37 -33.52
N ASP A 474 1.51 5.75 -32.97
CA ASP A 474 2.20 6.99 -33.35
C ASP A 474 3.04 6.77 -34.62
N PRO A 475 2.84 7.54 -35.71
CA PRO A 475 3.61 7.44 -36.95
C PRO A 475 5.14 7.50 -36.79
N ALA A 476 5.64 8.14 -35.72
CA ALA A 476 7.07 8.21 -35.43
C ALA A 476 7.67 6.84 -35.04
N TYR A 477 6.84 5.94 -34.50
CA TYR A 477 7.28 4.65 -34.00
C TYR A 477 6.64 3.46 -34.75
N ASN A 478 5.40 3.56 -35.22
CA ASN A 478 4.64 2.43 -35.76
C ASN A 478 4.91 2.07 -37.24
N THR A 479 5.76 2.82 -37.93
CA THR A 479 6.00 2.64 -39.37
C THR A 479 7.19 1.73 -39.70
N SER A 480 7.94 1.28 -38.69
CA SER A 480 9.17 0.48 -38.83
C SER A 480 9.31 -0.54 -37.71
N SER A 481 9.85 -1.72 -37.99
CA SER A 481 10.23 -2.72 -36.97
C SER A 481 11.62 -2.48 -36.36
N ALA A 482 12.31 -1.40 -36.74
CA ALA A 482 13.60 -1.07 -36.13
C ALA A 482 13.44 -0.73 -34.63
N LEU A 483 14.46 -1.12 -33.85
CA LEU A 483 14.61 -0.71 -32.46
C LEU A 483 14.66 0.83 -32.38
N GLN A 484 13.85 1.41 -31.49
CA GLN A 484 13.78 2.85 -31.24
C GLN A 484 13.55 3.09 -29.75
N PHE A 485 14.01 4.24 -29.27
CA PHE A 485 13.60 4.73 -27.96
C PHE A 485 12.19 5.32 -28.06
N ILE A 486 11.26 4.71 -27.34
CA ILE A 486 9.89 5.18 -27.19
C ILE A 486 9.77 5.76 -25.77
N PRO A 487 9.13 6.92 -25.57
CA PRO A 487 8.87 7.45 -24.23
C PRO A 487 8.15 6.44 -23.33
N ASN A 488 8.51 6.45 -22.04
CA ASN A 488 8.02 5.59 -20.95
C ASN A 488 8.48 4.13 -20.95
N MET A 489 9.44 3.77 -21.81
CA MET A 489 10.09 2.45 -21.72
C MET A 489 10.87 2.22 -20.42
N ASP A 490 11.16 3.27 -19.66
CA ASP A 490 11.78 3.23 -18.33
C ASP A 490 10.79 3.04 -17.17
N GLY A 491 9.50 2.89 -17.47
CA GLY A 491 8.45 2.63 -16.49
C GLY A 491 8.13 1.16 -16.31
N PHE A 492 7.26 0.87 -15.35
CA PHE A 492 6.83 -0.47 -14.99
C PHE A 492 6.32 -1.31 -16.18
N PRO A 493 6.73 -2.60 -16.32
CA PRO A 493 7.57 -3.41 -15.43
C PRO A 493 9.06 -3.41 -15.80
N ASN A 494 9.54 -2.43 -16.57
CA ASN A 494 10.96 -2.30 -16.91
C ASN A 494 11.69 -1.41 -15.88
N GLY A 495 11.66 -1.85 -14.63
CA GLY A 495 11.87 -1.04 -13.44
C GLY A 495 10.53 -0.63 -12.85
N ARG A 496 10.55 0.27 -11.86
CA ARG A 496 9.36 0.94 -11.32
C ARG A 496 9.76 2.34 -10.89
N ARG A 497 9.16 3.33 -11.53
CA ARG A 497 9.26 4.75 -11.18
C ARG A 497 8.27 5.04 -10.05
N MET A 498 8.51 6.07 -9.25
CA MET A 498 7.55 6.43 -8.19
C MET A 498 6.24 6.97 -8.79
N GLU A 499 6.31 7.53 -9.99
CA GLU A 499 5.15 8.04 -10.72
C GLU A 499 4.35 6.95 -11.44
N ASP A 500 4.78 5.69 -11.41
CA ASP A 500 4.06 4.61 -12.11
C ASP A 500 2.80 4.23 -11.34
N ASP A 501 1.64 4.29 -12.01
CA ASP A 501 0.37 3.79 -11.49
C ASP A 501 0.31 2.27 -11.69
N VAL A 502 1.04 1.55 -10.84
CA VAL A 502 1.16 0.09 -10.93
C VAL A 502 -0.19 -0.62 -10.75
N THR A 503 -1.10 -0.06 -9.94
CA THR A 503 -2.45 -0.62 -9.77
C THR A 503 -3.21 -0.62 -11.09
N ARG A 504 -3.24 0.51 -11.80
CA ARG A 504 -3.90 0.63 -13.09
C ARG A 504 -3.21 -0.20 -14.17
N ILE A 505 -1.87 -0.15 -14.22
CA ILE A 505 -1.09 -0.93 -15.20
C ILE A 505 -1.41 -2.42 -15.07
N GLU A 506 -1.47 -2.94 -13.85
CA GLU A 506 -1.73 -4.36 -13.64
C GLU A 506 -3.17 -4.76 -13.90
N LEU A 507 -4.15 -3.95 -13.52
CA LEU A 507 -5.55 -4.18 -13.89
C LEU A 507 -5.70 -4.27 -15.42
N GLN A 508 -5.03 -3.39 -16.16
CA GLN A 508 -5.00 -3.44 -17.62
C GLN A 508 -4.23 -4.67 -18.15
N ALA A 509 -3.11 -5.04 -17.52
CA ALA A 509 -2.35 -6.25 -17.87
C ALA A 509 -3.19 -7.52 -17.69
N VAL A 510 -3.90 -7.65 -16.57
CA VAL A 510 -4.85 -8.74 -16.31
C VAL A 510 -5.99 -8.69 -17.32
N ALA A 511 -6.48 -7.51 -17.73
CA ALA A 511 -7.41 -7.40 -18.84
C ALA A 511 -6.82 -7.81 -20.21
N GLY A 512 -5.51 -8.07 -20.34
CA GLY A 512 -4.91 -8.62 -21.57
C GLY A 512 -4.27 -7.59 -22.50
N VAL A 513 -4.00 -6.35 -22.05
CA VAL A 513 -3.29 -5.37 -22.89
C VAL A 513 -1.87 -5.84 -23.26
N ALA A 514 -1.24 -6.68 -22.44
CA ALA A 514 0.04 -7.29 -22.74
C ALA A 514 -0.02 -8.21 -23.97
N LEU A 515 -1.12 -8.98 -24.11
CA LEU A 515 -1.40 -9.82 -25.28
C LEU A 515 -1.71 -8.96 -26.51
N ALA A 516 -2.51 -7.90 -26.35
CA ALA A 516 -2.78 -6.96 -27.44
C ALA A 516 -1.49 -6.30 -27.96
N ALA A 517 -0.56 -5.91 -27.07
CA ALA A 517 0.71 -5.29 -27.46
C ALA A 517 1.54 -6.16 -28.43
N ILE A 518 1.43 -7.48 -28.31
CA ILE A 518 2.16 -8.45 -29.13
C ILE A 518 1.38 -8.96 -30.35
N GLY A 519 0.15 -8.49 -30.56
CA GLY A 519 -0.68 -8.77 -31.73
C GLY A 519 -1.79 -9.79 -31.50
N LEU A 520 -2.02 -10.21 -30.27
CA LEU A 520 -3.18 -11.00 -29.86
C LEU A 520 -4.28 -10.03 -29.43
N TRP A 521 -5.06 -9.57 -30.41
CA TRP A 521 -6.04 -8.49 -30.23
C TRP A 521 -7.31 -8.96 -29.50
N TYR A 522 -8.10 -8.00 -29.02
CA TYR A 522 -9.38 -8.23 -28.36
C TYR A 522 -10.45 -8.81 -29.30
N ASP A 523 -11.52 -9.30 -28.71
CA ASP A 523 -12.51 -10.18 -29.36
C ASP A 523 -13.30 -9.48 -30.47
N ASP A 524 -13.48 -8.16 -30.36
CA ASP A 524 -14.13 -7.32 -31.36
C ASP A 524 -13.24 -7.01 -32.59
N TYR A 525 -11.95 -7.37 -32.54
CA TYR A 525 -11.08 -7.32 -33.71
C TYR A 525 -11.29 -8.54 -34.62
N THR A 526 -11.51 -8.28 -35.91
CA THR A 526 -11.56 -9.32 -36.95
C THR A 526 -10.19 -9.44 -37.64
N ALA A 527 -9.60 -10.64 -37.70
CA ALA A 527 -8.28 -10.84 -38.30
C ALA A 527 -8.22 -10.35 -39.75
N GLY A 528 -7.17 -9.57 -40.07
CA GLY A 528 -7.01 -8.92 -41.37
C GLY A 528 -7.66 -7.54 -41.47
N SER A 529 -8.38 -7.08 -40.43
CA SER A 529 -8.88 -5.70 -40.37
C SER A 529 -7.72 -4.68 -40.32
N PRO A 530 -7.88 -3.49 -40.91
CA PRO A 530 -6.79 -2.53 -41.03
C PRO A 530 -6.42 -1.83 -39.71
N ASN A 531 -7.34 -1.79 -38.74
CA ASN A 531 -7.10 -1.16 -37.45
C ASN A 531 -7.33 -2.17 -36.30
N PRO A 532 -6.29 -2.51 -35.53
CA PRO A 532 -6.43 -3.35 -34.34
C PRO A 532 -6.90 -2.59 -33.09
N VAL A 533 -6.98 -1.25 -33.13
CA VAL A 533 -7.47 -0.42 -32.03
C VAL A 533 -8.99 -0.35 -32.09
N THR A 534 -9.62 -1.37 -31.53
CA THR A 534 -11.07 -1.55 -31.45
C THR A 534 -11.65 -0.92 -30.18
N GLN A 535 -12.98 -0.96 -30.01
CA GLN A 535 -13.62 -0.29 -28.87
C GLN A 535 -13.25 -0.97 -27.55
N ASP A 536 -13.19 -2.31 -27.52
CA ASP A 536 -12.79 -3.04 -26.32
C ASP A 536 -11.38 -2.64 -25.86
N LEU A 537 -10.42 -2.52 -26.79
CA LEU A 537 -9.07 -2.06 -26.45
C LEU A 537 -9.06 -0.61 -25.96
N VAL A 538 -9.87 0.27 -26.56
CA VAL A 538 -10.00 1.67 -26.13
C VAL A 538 -10.59 1.76 -24.72
N ASP A 539 -11.59 0.95 -24.40
CA ASP A 539 -12.23 0.92 -23.08
C ASP A 539 -11.23 0.48 -22.00
N VAL A 540 -10.46 -0.58 -22.27
CA VAL A 540 -9.40 -1.03 -21.35
C VAL A 540 -8.31 0.04 -21.17
N LEU A 541 -7.82 0.64 -22.25
CA LEU A 541 -6.76 1.65 -22.18
C LEU A 541 -7.24 2.94 -21.48
N SER A 542 -8.52 3.29 -21.61
CA SER A 542 -9.11 4.49 -21.01
C SER A 542 -9.61 4.30 -19.58
N TYR A 543 -9.75 3.06 -19.10
CA TYR A 543 -10.07 2.74 -17.70
C TYR A 543 -9.13 3.49 -16.74
N SER A 544 -9.67 3.98 -15.61
CA SER A 544 -8.97 4.70 -14.55
C SER A 544 -9.42 4.17 -13.19
N THR A 545 -8.53 4.14 -12.20
CA THR A 545 -8.86 3.73 -10.83
C THR A 545 -9.48 4.87 -10.01
N GLY A 546 -9.40 6.10 -10.53
CA GLY A 546 -9.85 7.34 -9.87
C GLY A 546 -8.77 8.01 -9.01
N VAL A 547 -7.66 7.34 -8.71
CA VAL A 547 -6.49 7.90 -8.01
C VAL A 547 -5.27 7.66 -8.88
N GLU A 548 -4.77 8.72 -9.52
CA GLU A 548 -3.80 8.61 -10.62
C GLU A 548 -2.45 9.29 -10.32
N GLU A 549 -2.34 9.93 -9.15
CA GLU A 549 -1.12 10.56 -8.68
C GLU A 549 -1.06 10.58 -7.14
N ASN A 550 0.16 10.74 -6.63
CA ASN A 550 0.43 10.89 -5.21
C ASN A 550 -0.09 12.22 -4.66
N ASP A 551 -0.56 12.23 -3.42
CA ASP A 551 -1.06 13.42 -2.72
C ASP A 551 0.01 14.52 -2.54
N LYS A 552 1.29 14.13 -2.50
CA LYS A 552 2.42 15.04 -2.48
C LYS A 552 3.30 14.90 -3.72
N GLN A 553 3.70 16.06 -4.24
CA GLN A 553 4.71 16.14 -5.30
C GLN A 553 6.07 15.56 -4.84
N PHE A 554 6.63 14.67 -5.66
CA PHE A 554 7.99 14.15 -5.51
C PHE A 554 9.05 15.26 -5.64
N ILE A 555 10.15 15.12 -4.91
CA ILE A 555 11.25 16.10 -4.96
C ILE A 555 12.19 15.79 -6.12
N ASN A 556 12.72 16.84 -6.76
CA ASN A 556 13.55 16.72 -7.96
C ASN A 556 15.03 16.36 -7.64
N GLY A 557 15.29 15.38 -6.77
CA GLY A 557 16.66 14.95 -6.43
C GLY A 557 16.66 13.89 -5.33
N PHE A 558 17.70 13.07 -5.26
CA PHE A 558 17.80 11.99 -4.29
C PHE A 558 17.48 12.45 -2.85
N PRO A 559 16.59 11.77 -2.11
CA PRO A 559 15.98 10.44 -2.38
C PRO A 559 14.72 10.43 -3.26
N PHE A 560 14.33 11.55 -3.88
CA PHE A 560 13.17 11.73 -4.77
C PHE A 560 11.78 11.67 -4.08
N VAL A 561 11.67 11.03 -2.92
CA VAL A 561 10.46 10.97 -2.09
C VAL A 561 10.13 12.28 -1.38
N GLY A 562 8.84 12.53 -1.15
CA GLY A 562 8.33 13.71 -0.46
C GLY A 562 8.74 13.80 1.01
N TYR A 563 8.81 15.01 1.57
CA TYR A 563 8.99 15.17 3.01
C TYR A 563 7.81 14.57 3.76
N PRO A 564 8.03 13.93 4.92
CA PRO A 564 6.93 13.44 5.73
C PRO A 564 6.00 14.60 6.13
N PHE A 565 4.72 14.30 6.21
CA PHE A 565 3.72 15.16 6.80
C PHE A 565 4.06 15.48 8.26
N ALA A 566 3.76 16.70 8.65
CA ALA A 566 3.99 17.17 10.02
C ALA A 566 2.82 16.80 10.94
N GLY A 567 3.12 16.44 12.19
CA GLY A 567 2.11 16.16 13.21
C GLY A 567 1.34 17.38 13.73
N ASP A 568 1.73 18.59 13.31
CA ASP A 568 0.98 19.84 13.48
C ASP A 568 0.58 20.48 12.13
N GLY A 569 0.75 19.76 11.02
CA GLY A 569 0.38 20.19 9.67
C GLY A 569 -1.07 19.87 9.30
N GLU A 570 -1.43 20.12 8.04
CA GLU A 570 -2.80 19.92 7.50
C GLU A 570 -3.29 18.48 7.62
N CYS A 571 -2.37 17.51 7.54
CA CYS A 571 -2.62 16.08 7.71
C CYS A 571 -2.72 15.62 9.18
N SER A 572 -2.75 16.54 10.14
CA SER A 572 -2.90 16.20 11.57
C SER A 572 -4.36 15.93 11.97
N GLY A 573 -5.20 15.66 10.97
CA GLY A 573 -6.65 15.66 11.08
C GLY A 573 -7.24 17.06 10.99
N VAL A 574 -8.49 17.14 10.52
CA VAL A 574 -9.28 18.37 10.65
C VAL A 574 -9.62 18.52 12.12
N ALA A 575 -9.28 19.66 12.73
CA ALA A 575 -9.86 20.02 14.02
C ALA A 575 -11.37 19.92 13.84
N ALA A 576 -12.02 18.95 14.47
CA ALA A 576 -13.45 18.73 14.29
C ALA A 576 -14.15 20.07 14.45
N SER A 577 -14.60 20.64 13.34
CA SER A 577 -15.33 21.89 13.36
C SER A 577 -16.64 21.54 14.03
N ALA A 578 -16.70 21.75 15.35
CA ALA A 578 -17.96 22.08 15.97
C ALA A 578 -18.53 23.18 15.07
N SER A 579 -19.62 22.86 14.39
CA SER A 579 -20.32 23.77 13.49
C SER A 579 -20.32 25.19 14.08
N ALA A 580 -19.92 26.13 13.23
CA ALA A 580 -19.66 27.52 13.57
C ALA A 580 -20.68 28.11 14.56
N ASN A 581 -20.15 28.61 15.68
CA ASN A 581 -20.37 29.99 16.08
C ASN A 581 -19.14 30.43 16.88
N ALA A 582 -18.22 31.09 16.18
CA ALA A 582 -17.12 31.80 16.79
C ALA A 582 -17.66 32.85 17.76
N VAL A 583 -17.19 32.83 19.02
CA VAL A 583 -17.15 34.03 19.83
C VAL A 583 -15.71 34.52 19.79
N SER A 584 -15.54 35.66 19.12
CA SER A 584 -14.37 36.51 19.21
C SER A 584 -14.13 36.89 20.67
N GLY A 585 -12.92 36.61 21.14
CA GLY A 585 -12.48 37.00 22.46
C GLY A 585 -12.39 38.51 22.61
N SER A 586 -12.80 38.99 23.77
CA SER A 586 -12.00 39.96 24.53
C SER A 586 -11.71 39.32 25.88
N ALA A 587 -10.41 39.16 26.14
CA ALA A 587 -9.78 38.22 27.06
C ALA A 587 -10.34 38.29 28.50
N ILE A 588 -10.68 37.20 29.17
CA ILE A 588 -10.23 35.79 29.04
C ILE A 588 -11.42 34.88 28.60
N GLY A 589 -12.36 35.46 27.85
CA GLY A 589 -13.67 34.88 27.52
C GLY A 589 -13.71 34.01 26.26
N LEU A 590 -13.72 32.69 26.47
CA LEU A 590 -14.17 31.69 25.48
C LEU A 590 -15.47 31.06 26.00
N SER A 591 -16.57 31.82 25.88
CA SER A 591 -17.91 31.30 26.05
C SER A 591 -18.17 30.23 24.98
N ALA A 592 -18.43 29.00 25.43
CA ALA A 592 -18.88 27.92 24.58
C ALA A 592 -20.15 28.32 23.82
N PRO A 593 -20.32 27.93 22.54
CA PRO A 593 -21.55 28.20 21.81
C PRO A 593 -22.73 27.56 22.55
N ALA A 594 -23.75 28.37 22.85
CA ALA A 594 -25.03 27.88 23.34
C ALA A 594 -25.58 26.91 22.28
N ALA A 595 -25.65 25.61 22.63
CA ALA A 595 -26.37 24.68 21.78
C ALA A 595 -27.84 25.08 21.87
N ALA A 596 -28.52 25.19 20.74
CA ALA A 596 -29.95 25.44 20.73
C ALA A 596 -30.65 24.24 21.38
N GLY A 597 -31.27 24.48 22.54
CA GLY A 597 -31.95 23.48 23.36
C GLY A 597 -31.61 23.67 24.84
N GLN A 598 -32.61 23.47 25.70
CA GLN A 598 -32.45 23.49 27.15
C GLN A 598 -31.34 22.51 27.58
N LYS A 599 -30.34 22.97 28.32
CA LYS A 599 -29.33 22.14 28.97
C LYS A 599 -29.49 22.19 30.48
N VAL A 600 -29.14 21.08 31.10
CA VAL A 600 -29.03 20.98 32.55
C VAL A 600 -27.64 20.44 32.87
N MET A 601 -26.92 21.12 33.76
CA MET A 601 -25.65 20.64 34.32
C MET A 601 -25.87 20.26 35.78
N MET A 602 -25.67 18.99 36.11
CA MET A 602 -25.96 18.40 37.42
C MET A 602 -24.70 17.81 38.04
N GLY A 603 -24.58 18.02 39.35
CA GLY A 603 -23.67 17.26 40.21
C GLY A 603 -24.41 16.83 41.46
N ASN A 604 -23.83 15.88 42.20
CA ASN A 604 -24.35 15.51 43.50
C ASN A 604 -23.24 15.47 44.54
N TYR A 605 -23.57 15.90 45.75
CA TYR A 605 -22.68 15.80 46.90
C TYR A 605 -23.49 15.43 48.16
N PRO A 606 -23.00 14.49 48.98
CA PRO A 606 -21.81 13.67 48.75
C PRO A 606 -21.99 12.63 47.62
N ASN A 607 -20.90 12.20 46.98
CA ASN A 607 -20.86 11.03 46.08
C ASN A 607 -19.49 10.35 46.21
N PRO A 608 -19.38 9.11 46.76
CA PRO A 608 -20.48 8.27 47.25
C PRO A 608 -21.23 8.85 48.47
N PHE A 609 -22.48 8.42 48.68
CA PHE A 609 -23.33 8.87 49.80
C PHE A 609 -23.94 7.69 50.57
N HIS A 610 -24.36 7.92 51.82
CA HIS A 610 -24.96 6.88 52.67
C HIS A 610 -26.47 6.79 52.43
N ASP A 611 -27.28 7.68 52.99
CA ASP A 611 -28.74 7.65 52.84
C ASP A 611 -29.32 8.80 52.02
N GLN A 612 -28.60 9.92 51.95
CA GLN A 612 -29.06 11.11 51.25
C GLN A 612 -27.94 11.76 50.45
N THR A 613 -28.28 12.29 49.27
CA THR A 613 -27.40 13.16 48.49
C THR A 613 -28.20 14.35 47.97
N THR A 614 -27.57 15.52 47.92
CA THR A 614 -28.16 16.70 47.28
C THR A 614 -27.71 16.75 45.84
N ILE A 615 -28.66 16.81 44.92
CA ILE A 615 -28.44 17.08 43.51
C ILE A 615 -28.48 18.60 43.32
N ARG A 616 -27.37 19.18 42.90
CA ARG A 616 -27.31 20.58 42.48
C ARG A 616 -27.31 20.61 40.97
N TYR A 617 -28.21 21.38 40.39
CA TYR A 617 -28.33 21.45 38.95
C TYR A 617 -28.60 22.86 38.46
N GLN A 618 -27.97 23.22 37.35
CA GLN A 618 -28.12 24.50 36.70
C GLN A 618 -28.90 24.32 35.41
N VAL A 619 -29.98 25.07 35.27
CA VAL A 619 -30.80 25.16 34.06
C VAL A 619 -30.34 26.38 33.28
N ASP A 620 -29.89 26.20 32.05
CA ASP A 620 -29.30 27.29 31.26
C ASP A 620 -30.34 28.14 30.50
N GLN A 621 -31.53 27.59 30.25
CA GLN A 621 -32.65 28.25 29.57
C GLN A 621 -34.00 27.83 30.17
N PRO A 622 -34.99 28.74 30.24
CA PRO A 622 -36.30 28.41 30.79
C PRO A 622 -36.96 27.23 30.06
N GLY A 623 -37.46 26.26 30.81
CA GLY A 623 -38.08 25.06 30.25
C GLY A 623 -38.44 24.02 31.30
N THR A 624 -39.16 22.98 30.91
CA THR A 624 -39.50 21.87 31.82
C THR A 624 -38.32 20.93 32.01
N VAL A 625 -37.91 20.72 33.26
CA VAL A 625 -36.88 19.73 33.62
C VAL A 625 -37.52 18.59 34.40
N ASN A 626 -37.39 17.36 33.87
CA ASN A 626 -37.73 16.13 34.57
C ASN A 626 -36.46 15.43 35.07
N LEU A 627 -36.29 15.36 36.39
CA LEU A 627 -35.21 14.63 37.06
C LEU A 627 -35.73 13.30 37.59
N SER A 628 -35.36 12.20 36.94
CA SER A 628 -35.82 10.85 37.30
C SER A 628 -34.65 9.94 37.68
N VAL A 629 -34.77 9.21 38.79
CA VAL A 629 -33.77 8.24 39.27
C VAL A 629 -34.09 6.84 38.74
N TYR A 630 -33.08 6.10 38.30
CA TYR A 630 -33.16 4.76 37.75
C TYR A 630 -32.18 3.80 38.44
N ASP A 631 -32.57 2.53 38.57
CA ASP A 631 -31.65 1.44 38.93
C ASP A 631 -30.86 0.92 37.71
N LEU A 632 -29.89 0.02 37.95
CA LEU A 632 -29.04 -0.58 36.92
C LEU A 632 -29.80 -1.37 35.84
N SER A 633 -31.03 -1.80 36.12
CA SER A 633 -31.88 -2.47 35.12
C SER A 633 -32.64 -1.50 34.23
N GLY A 634 -32.49 -0.19 34.45
CA GLY A 634 -33.21 0.86 33.73
C GLY A 634 -34.63 1.10 34.23
N ARG A 635 -35.01 0.55 35.40
CA ARG A 635 -36.31 0.81 36.01
C ARG A 635 -36.29 2.16 36.74
N ARG A 636 -37.25 3.03 36.44
CA ARG A 636 -37.43 4.32 37.13
C ARG A 636 -37.92 4.08 38.57
N LEU A 637 -37.18 4.59 39.54
CA LEU A 637 -37.47 4.46 40.96
C LEU A 637 -38.26 5.65 41.50
N GLU A 638 -37.88 6.87 41.12
CA GLU A 638 -38.42 8.11 41.69
C GLU A 638 -38.25 9.29 40.72
N VAL A 639 -39.07 10.33 40.86
CA VAL A 639 -38.95 11.60 40.13
C VAL A 639 -38.73 12.72 41.14
N LEU A 640 -37.57 13.36 41.09
CA LEU A 640 -37.14 14.38 42.05
C LEU A 640 -37.60 15.79 41.66
N ALA A 641 -37.79 16.05 40.38
CA ALA A 641 -38.33 17.29 39.86
C ALA A 641 -39.02 17.03 38.52
N ASN A 642 -40.15 17.69 38.25
CA ASN A 642 -40.81 17.66 36.94
C ASN A 642 -41.66 18.93 36.78
N SER A 643 -40.99 20.06 36.55
CA SER A 643 -41.65 21.36 36.47
C SER A 643 -40.95 22.27 35.48
N TRP A 644 -41.69 23.28 35.02
CA TRP A 644 -41.09 24.44 34.37
C TRP A 644 -40.14 25.15 35.34
N GLN A 645 -38.95 25.50 34.87
CA GLN A 645 -37.93 26.21 35.62
C GLN A 645 -37.36 27.34 34.76
N GLU A 646 -37.09 28.48 35.37
CA GLU A 646 -36.37 29.58 34.72
C GLU A 646 -34.88 29.24 34.63
N ALA A 647 -34.10 30.02 33.87
CA ALA A 647 -32.65 29.86 33.88
C ALA A 647 -32.10 30.21 35.29
N GLY A 648 -31.35 29.30 35.89
CA GLY A 648 -30.88 29.44 37.27
C GLY A 648 -30.34 28.16 37.89
N GLU A 649 -29.89 28.26 39.14
CA GLU A 649 -29.45 27.11 39.93
C GLU A 649 -30.57 26.60 40.84
N TYR A 650 -30.71 25.28 40.88
CA TYR A 650 -31.70 24.56 41.64
C TYR A 650 -31.07 23.43 42.43
N GLN A 651 -31.77 22.97 43.46
CA GLN A 651 -31.36 21.82 44.26
C GLN A 651 -32.55 20.89 44.46
N ALA A 652 -32.27 19.59 44.40
CA ALA A 652 -33.21 18.54 44.78
C ALA A 652 -32.48 17.56 45.69
N GLU A 653 -33.13 17.13 46.77
CA GLU A 653 -32.58 16.12 47.66
C GLU A 653 -33.14 14.76 47.28
N TRP A 654 -32.27 13.75 47.22
CA TRP A 654 -32.70 12.37 47.09
C TRP A 654 -32.45 11.63 48.39
N ASN A 655 -33.55 11.14 49.00
CA ASN A 655 -33.50 10.26 50.16
C ASN A 655 -33.63 8.81 49.71
N ALA A 656 -32.50 8.10 49.73
CA ALA A 656 -32.40 6.74 49.28
C ALA A 656 -32.41 5.70 50.43
N SER A 657 -32.86 6.05 51.64
CA SER A 657 -32.85 5.14 52.81
C SER A 657 -33.53 3.80 52.54
N ASN A 658 -34.57 3.77 51.69
CA ASN A 658 -35.32 2.56 51.36
C ASN A 658 -34.76 1.77 50.16
N TYR A 659 -33.65 2.21 49.57
CA TYR A 659 -32.99 1.54 48.44
C TYR A 659 -31.67 0.88 48.88
N PRO A 660 -31.27 -0.27 48.32
CA PRO A 660 -30.01 -0.94 48.70
C PRO A 660 -28.77 -0.12 48.31
N ALA A 661 -27.63 -0.40 48.93
CA ALA A 661 -26.34 0.16 48.46
C ALA A 661 -26.05 -0.33 47.03
N GLY A 662 -25.55 0.56 46.16
CA GLY A 662 -25.39 0.26 44.73
C GLY A 662 -25.25 1.50 43.85
N VAL A 663 -25.20 1.26 42.53
CA VAL A 663 -25.12 2.32 41.52
C VAL A 663 -26.51 2.65 41.00
N TYR A 664 -26.79 3.95 40.88
CA TYR A 664 -28.02 4.50 40.33
C TYR A 664 -27.69 5.56 39.27
N PHE A 665 -28.67 5.86 38.42
CA PHE A 665 -28.54 6.91 37.41
C PHE A 665 -29.68 7.92 37.56
N LEU A 666 -29.35 9.20 37.71
CA LEU A 666 -30.30 10.29 37.60
C LEU A 666 -30.29 10.81 36.16
N ARG A 667 -31.45 10.86 35.50
CA ARG A 667 -31.61 11.43 34.16
C ARG A 667 -32.35 12.75 34.24
N ALA A 668 -31.86 13.76 33.55
CA ALA A 668 -32.58 14.99 33.24
C ALA A 668 -33.14 14.91 31.82
N GLU A 669 -34.43 15.15 31.65
CA GLU A 669 -35.13 15.15 30.36
C GLU A 669 -35.95 16.44 30.20
N SER A 670 -36.10 16.93 28.96
CA SER A 670 -36.98 18.06 28.63
C SER A 670 -38.44 17.61 28.46
N ALA A 671 -39.35 18.57 28.25
CA ALA A 671 -40.79 18.32 28.07
C ALA A 671 -41.14 17.30 26.98
N ASP A 672 -40.35 17.25 25.91
CA ASP A 672 -40.49 16.33 24.76
C ASP A 672 -39.77 14.98 24.96
N GLY A 673 -39.23 14.73 26.15
CA GLY A 673 -38.53 13.49 26.48
C GLY A 673 -37.11 13.39 25.95
N LYS A 674 -36.54 14.49 25.41
CA LYS A 674 -35.13 14.52 25.01
C LYS A 674 -34.24 14.49 26.25
N LEU A 675 -33.27 13.58 26.24
CA LEU A 675 -32.29 13.44 27.31
C LEU A 675 -31.35 14.65 27.33
N LEU A 676 -31.30 15.35 28.46
CA LEU A 676 -30.48 16.53 28.69
C LEU A 676 -29.14 16.17 29.35
N GLN A 677 -29.15 15.29 30.37
CA GLN A 677 -27.94 14.78 31.02
C GLN A 677 -28.22 13.52 31.86
N VAL A 678 -27.21 12.68 32.08
CA VAL A 678 -27.24 11.57 33.04
C VAL A 678 -26.13 11.73 34.07
N LEU A 679 -26.48 11.54 35.35
CA LEU A 679 -25.56 11.59 36.48
C LEU A 679 -25.53 10.24 37.20
N LYS A 680 -24.33 9.69 37.43
CA LYS A 680 -24.13 8.46 38.21
C LYS A 680 -24.10 8.76 39.70
N LEU A 681 -24.95 8.08 40.47
CA LEU A 681 -25.02 8.17 41.92
C LEU A 681 -24.52 6.85 42.54
N VAL A 682 -23.65 6.92 43.55
CA VAL A 682 -23.11 5.73 44.23
C VAL A 682 -23.53 5.74 45.70
N LYS A 683 -24.45 4.84 46.08
CA LYS A 683 -24.87 4.63 47.46
C LYS A 683 -23.97 3.60 48.14
N VAL A 684 -23.39 3.94 49.28
CA VAL A 684 -22.62 3.02 50.15
C VAL A 684 -23.46 2.59 51.35
N LYS A 685 -23.03 1.49 52.00
CA LYS A 685 -23.72 0.91 53.15
C LYS A 685 -23.53 1.70 54.42
#